data_AF-A0A8C5QWC5-F1
#
_entry.id   AF-A0A8C5QWC5-F1
#
_cell.length_a   1.000
_cell.length_b   1.000
_cell.length_c   1.000
_cell.angle_alpha   90.00
_cell.angle_beta   90.00
_cell.angle_gamma   90.00
#
_symmetry.space_group_name_H-M   'P 1'
#
loop_
_entity.id
_entity.type
_entity.pdbx_description
1 polymer ?
#
loop_
_entity_poly.entity_id
_entity_poly.type
_entity_poly.pdbx_seq_one_letter_code
_entity_poly.pdbx_strand_id
1 'polypeptide(L)'
;MPAGQNLHLLVFGESTSLKWTTNCPKLHRMAQKRKTISKIPAPREVTVLNPVVAESAAQPVLRNRTSRMLPIQEMSPAELDMDIEPAAPPPASQMNTVPVPRSRSVRNGVVDGRVLPHVTEMAEEPQLAVKNNQARRKSNIVREMEKMKSKREEQRAQNSELRTKRTQDYDKNVPNWEFGKMIKEFRATLDFHRISLMDTAEEHRICVCVRKRPLNKQELAKKEFDIISIPSRSVVLVHEPKLKVDLTKYLENQAFRFDYSFDETATNEVVYRFTARPLVQSIFEGAKATCFAYGQTGSGKTHTMGGDFTGKNQNVSKGVYAFASRDVFLMLEQSRYRNLDLEVFVTFFEIYNGKVFDLLNTKAKLRVLEDAKQEVQVVGLVEKEVTCPEDVFKMIEVGSACRTSGQTFANVTSSRSHACLQIILRKRGKLHGKFSLVDLAGNERGVDTASADRTTRMEGAEINRSLLALKECIRALGQNKAHTPFRESKLTQILRDSFIGENSRTCMIAMLSPGFNSCEYSLNTLRYADRVKELSPQGAEITDGDNHKMETEDYDDSSSSLGLLPNHDDIKDEELSSHMNSFQEAMNRIGELEEKSVEELREIVQNLPDWSDLLEMTEQPDYDLEKYVSRAESLIKQHSSFLIALSDSTRSLRLAMQMEEQASQQISQKRPNK
;
A
#
# COMPACT_ATOMS: atom_id res chain seq x y z
N MET A 1 2.10 3.04 56.53
CA MET A 1 1.80 3.69 57.83
C MET A 1 2.80 3.18 58.85
N PRO A 2 3.23 3.98 59.86
CA PRO A 2 2.66 5.25 60.34
C PRO A 2 3.41 6.48 59.76
N ALA A 3 2.75 7.57 59.32
CA ALA A 3 2.08 8.66 60.06
C ALA A 3 3.08 9.64 60.73
N GLY A 4 3.04 10.96 60.52
CA GLY A 4 2.14 11.82 59.75
C GLY A 4 2.51 13.32 59.79
N GLN A 5 1.86 14.07 58.88
CA GLN A 5 1.33 15.45 58.92
C GLN A 5 2.14 16.62 59.56
N ASN A 6 2.41 17.67 58.78
CA ASN A 6 1.56 18.87 58.77
C ASN A 6 1.89 19.88 57.64
N LEU A 7 0.81 20.51 57.14
CA LEU A 7 0.79 21.63 56.20
C LEU A 7 1.38 22.91 56.83
N HIS A 8 1.97 23.78 56.01
CA HIS A 8 1.62 25.21 56.06
C HIS A 8 1.78 25.88 54.68
N LEU A 9 0.68 26.49 54.28
CA LEU A 9 0.46 27.37 53.16
C LEU A 9 1.11 28.73 53.46
N LEU A 10 1.95 29.27 52.58
CA LEU A 10 2.24 30.71 52.52
C LEU A 10 2.41 31.15 51.06
N VAL A 11 1.39 31.86 50.61
CA VAL A 11 1.33 32.71 49.43
C VAL A 11 2.20 33.95 49.68
N PHE A 12 3.08 34.32 48.75
CA PHE A 12 3.41 35.70 48.34
C PHE A 12 4.59 35.66 47.34
N GLY A 13 4.47 36.35 46.21
CA GLY A 13 5.62 36.61 45.33
C GLY A 13 5.27 36.83 43.86
N GLU A 14 4.51 37.87 43.55
CA GLU A 14 4.41 38.41 42.19
C GLU A 14 5.72 39.07 41.74
N SER A 15 5.96 38.90 40.44
CA SER A 15 6.73 39.78 39.55
C SER A 15 8.25 39.78 39.70
N THR A 16 8.93 39.21 38.70
CA THR A 16 9.99 39.91 37.98
C THR A 16 10.22 39.26 36.62
N SER A 17 10.16 40.11 35.62
CA SER A 17 10.44 39.89 34.20
C SER A 17 11.87 39.39 33.99
N LEU A 18 12.07 38.42 33.09
CA LEU A 18 13.24 38.42 32.19
C LEU A 18 12.97 37.61 30.91
N LYS A 19 12.93 38.35 29.81
CA LYS A 19 12.82 37.90 28.42
C LYS A 19 14.14 37.24 27.99
N TRP A 20 14.02 36.16 27.24
CA TRP A 20 15.13 35.53 26.52
C TRP A 20 15.62 36.44 25.39
N THR A 21 16.90 36.76 25.43
CA THR A 21 17.64 37.53 24.44
C THR A 21 18.10 36.63 23.29
N THR A 22 17.62 36.89 22.07
CA THR A 22 18.28 36.45 20.83
C THR A 22 19.32 37.49 20.42
N ASN A 23 20.59 37.08 20.39
CA ASN A 23 21.72 37.87 19.91
C ASN A 23 21.90 37.62 18.39
N CYS A 24 21.62 38.63 17.56
CA CYS A 24 22.11 38.75 16.19
C CYS A 24 22.68 40.19 16.02
N PRO A 25 23.92 40.38 15.54
CA PRO A 25 24.49 41.71 15.34
C PRO A 25 23.91 42.41 14.10
N LYS A 26 23.64 43.70 14.30
CA LYS A 26 23.18 44.70 13.32
C LYS A 26 24.35 45.22 12.47
N LEU A 27 24.01 45.72 11.28
CA LEU A 27 24.47 47.03 10.77
C LEU A 27 23.31 47.58 9.89
N HIS A 28 22.49 48.52 10.39
CA HIS A 28 22.62 49.99 10.26
C HIS A 28 22.57 50.46 8.79
N ARG A 29 21.75 51.44 8.36
CA ARG A 29 21.16 52.59 9.08
C ARG A 29 20.15 53.33 8.16
N MET A 30 19.11 53.93 8.77
CA MET A 30 18.44 55.23 8.46
C MET A 30 17.74 55.41 7.07
N ALA A 31 16.57 56.03 6.93
CA ALA A 31 15.80 56.93 7.79
C ALA A 31 14.29 56.89 7.45
N GLN A 32 13.47 57.31 8.41
CA GLN A 32 12.01 57.40 8.32
C GLN A 32 11.55 58.84 8.02
N LYS A 33 10.39 58.92 7.34
CA LYS A 33 9.31 59.94 7.39
C LYS A 33 9.44 61.21 6.54
N ARG A 34 8.44 61.37 5.66
CA ARG A 34 7.42 62.45 5.73
C ARG A 34 6.09 62.03 5.07
N LYS A 35 5.00 62.37 5.77
CA LYS A 35 3.56 62.35 5.40
C LYS A 35 3.30 63.39 4.27
N THR A 36 2.25 63.45 3.43
CA THR A 36 0.79 63.20 3.55
C THR A 36 0.11 63.49 2.18
N ILE A 37 -1.01 62.81 1.88
CA ILE A 37 -2.27 63.23 1.19
C ILE A 37 -2.20 63.85 -0.24
N SER A 38 -2.91 63.22 -1.21
CA SER A 38 -4.02 63.81 -1.99
C SER A 38 -4.53 62.87 -3.11
N LYS A 39 -5.83 62.93 -3.43
CA LYS A 39 -6.60 62.08 -4.35
C LYS A 39 -6.93 62.81 -5.69
N ILE A 40 -7.37 62.02 -6.70
CA ILE A 40 -8.28 62.32 -7.86
C ILE A 40 -7.59 62.91 -9.15
N PRO A 41 -8.06 62.67 -10.42
CA PRO A 41 -8.65 61.51 -11.14
C PRO A 41 -8.02 61.24 -12.55
N ALA A 42 -8.57 60.25 -13.27
CA ALA A 42 -8.34 59.92 -14.70
C ALA A 42 -8.88 60.97 -15.71
N PRO A 43 -8.48 60.87 -17.00
CA PRO A 43 -9.49 60.81 -18.07
C PRO A 43 -9.20 59.81 -19.22
N ARG A 44 -10.25 59.61 -20.03
CA ARG A 44 -10.44 58.65 -21.14
C ARG A 44 -9.92 59.14 -22.51
N GLU A 45 -9.64 58.15 -23.36
CA GLU A 45 -9.81 58.01 -24.83
C GLU A 45 -9.58 59.19 -25.80
N VAL A 46 -8.75 58.93 -26.82
CA VAL A 46 -8.93 59.43 -28.20
C VAL A 46 -8.50 58.34 -29.20
N THR A 47 -9.42 57.97 -30.09
CA THR A 47 -9.31 57.19 -31.34
C THR A 47 -8.28 57.77 -32.33
N VAL A 48 -7.82 57.06 -33.38
CA VAL A 48 -8.28 57.26 -34.78
C VAL A 48 -7.31 56.58 -35.80
N LEU A 49 -7.90 55.87 -36.79
CA LEU A 49 -7.52 55.60 -38.20
C LEU A 49 -6.55 54.47 -38.67
N ASN A 50 -7.11 53.62 -39.55
CA ASN A 50 -6.47 52.93 -40.70
C ASN A 50 -6.33 53.88 -41.90
N PRO A 51 -5.43 53.61 -42.86
CA PRO A 51 -5.87 53.09 -44.19
C PRO A 51 -4.87 52.10 -44.88
N VAL A 52 -5.36 51.04 -45.55
CA VAL A 52 -5.53 50.80 -47.02
C VAL A 52 -4.29 50.31 -47.82
N VAL A 53 -4.36 49.02 -48.21
CA VAL A 53 -4.10 48.30 -49.50
C VAL A 53 -3.13 48.85 -50.57
N ALA A 54 -2.22 47.99 -51.06
CA ALA A 54 -1.89 47.84 -52.51
C ALA A 54 -1.15 46.51 -52.82
N GLU A 55 -1.66 45.78 -53.83
CA GLU A 55 -1.14 44.53 -54.44
C GLU A 55 -0.05 44.78 -55.51
N SER A 56 0.73 43.74 -55.87
CA SER A 56 1.27 43.40 -57.22
C SER A 56 2.45 42.41 -57.10
N ALA A 57 2.29 41.09 -57.26
CA ALA A 57 2.36 40.30 -58.51
C ALA A 57 3.78 40.09 -59.11
N ALA A 58 4.30 38.85 -59.03
CA ALA A 58 4.86 38.06 -60.16
C ALA A 58 5.58 36.77 -59.65
N GLN A 59 5.14 35.61 -60.16
CA GLN A 59 5.82 34.31 -60.08
C GLN A 59 6.93 34.19 -61.15
N PRO A 60 7.78 33.15 -61.11
CA PRO A 60 7.45 32.03 -61.99
C PRO A 60 7.51 30.65 -61.33
N VAL A 61 6.77 29.78 -62.01
CA VAL A 61 6.41 28.39 -61.76
C VAL A 61 7.60 27.44 -62.01
N LEU A 62 7.75 26.43 -61.15
CA LEU A 62 8.11 25.07 -61.58
C LEU A 62 7.39 24.02 -60.73
N ARG A 63 6.99 22.97 -61.41
CA ARG A 63 5.84 22.09 -61.20
C ARG A 63 6.24 20.77 -60.53
N ASN A 64 5.22 20.14 -59.91
CA ASN A 64 5.00 18.70 -59.65
C ASN A 64 5.69 18.09 -58.42
N ARG A 65 5.08 17.23 -57.61
CA ARG A 65 3.75 16.57 -57.53
C ARG A 65 3.62 16.01 -56.08
N THR A 66 2.60 16.39 -55.30
CA THR A 66 1.43 15.59 -54.82
C THR A 66 1.75 14.17 -54.32
N SER A 67 1.33 13.70 -53.12
CA SER A 67 -0.04 13.74 -52.52
C SER A 67 0.05 13.66 -50.97
N ARG A 68 -0.57 14.51 -50.15
CA ARG A 68 -2.00 14.79 -49.80
C ARG A 68 -2.58 13.86 -48.71
N MET A 69 -2.65 14.35 -47.47
CA MET A 69 -3.70 14.04 -46.48
C MET A 69 -4.68 15.24 -46.42
N LEU A 70 -5.97 14.96 -46.20
CA LEU A 70 -7.05 15.95 -46.09
C LEU A 70 -7.32 16.31 -44.62
N PRO A 71 -7.62 17.59 -44.29
CA PRO A 71 -8.11 17.99 -42.98
C PRO A 71 -9.62 18.30 -42.96
N ILE A 72 -10.16 18.24 -41.74
CA ILE A 72 -11.55 18.47 -41.31
C ILE A 72 -11.84 19.98 -41.23
N GLN A 73 -13.08 20.35 -41.56
CA GLN A 73 -13.59 21.73 -41.67
C GLN A 73 -14.40 22.12 -40.42
N GLU A 74 -14.08 23.27 -39.82
CA GLU A 74 -14.86 23.94 -38.78
C GLU A 74 -15.98 24.80 -39.40
N MET A 75 -17.14 24.87 -38.73
CA MET A 75 -18.15 25.92 -38.93
C MET A 75 -18.82 26.27 -37.60
N SER A 76 -19.06 27.57 -37.39
CA SER A 76 -19.77 28.21 -36.28
C SER A 76 -20.95 29.06 -36.81
N PRO A 77 -21.70 29.82 -35.98
CA PRO A 77 -22.94 29.42 -35.31
C PRO A 77 -24.17 30.21 -35.81
N ALA A 78 -25.39 29.75 -35.51
CA ALA A 78 -26.60 30.57 -35.62
C ALA A 78 -27.65 30.18 -34.56
N GLU A 79 -28.18 31.22 -33.92
CA GLU A 79 -29.20 31.25 -32.87
C GLU A 79 -30.62 31.03 -33.44
N LEU A 80 -31.55 30.54 -32.61
CA LEU A 80 -32.97 30.91 -32.64
C LEU A 80 -33.68 30.43 -31.36
N ASP A 81 -34.27 31.40 -30.64
CA ASP A 81 -35.18 31.29 -29.50
C ASP A 81 -36.48 30.52 -29.84
N MET A 82 -37.06 29.83 -28.84
CA MET A 82 -38.45 30.05 -28.37
C MET A 82 -38.94 29.01 -27.33
N ASP A 83 -39.36 29.56 -26.19
CA ASP A 83 -40.54 29.28 -25.36
C ASP A 83 -40.79 27.94 -24.62
N ILE A 84 -41.07 28.13 -23.33
CA ILE A 84 -41.57 27.25 -22.26
C ILE A 84 -43.12 27.39 -22.25
N GLU A 85 -43.97 26.35 -22.26
CA GLU A 85 -44.56 25.60 -21.12
C GLU A 85 -45.75 24.70 -21.63
N PRO A 86 -46.53 23.94 -20.80
CA PRO A 86 -46.44 22.49 -20.57
C PRO A 86 -47.66 21.64 -21.07
N ALA A 87 -47.54 20.30 -21.12
CA ALA A 87 -48.58 19.33 -20.67
C ALA A 87 -48.36 17.85 -21.11
N ALA A 88 -48.63 16.95 -20.14
CA ALA A 88 -49.28 15.63 -20.21
C ALA A 88 -48.54 14.37 -20.73
N PRO A 89 -48.83 13.18 -20.15
CA PRO A 89 -48.04 11.96 -20.28
C PRO A 89 -48.49 11.07 -21.45
N PRO A 90 -47.61 10.19 -21.98
CA PRO A 90 -48.00 9.17 -22.95
C PRO A 90 -48.20 7.78 -22.30
N PRO A 91 -48.78 6.81 -23.04
CA PRO A 91 -49.84 5.96 -22.53
C PRO A 91 -49.46 4.50 -22.25
N ALA A 92 -50.39 3.80 -21.60
CA ALA A 92 -50.36 2.36 -21.39
C ALA A 92 -50.70 1.57 -22.67
N SER A 93 -49.92 0.51 -22.95
CA SER A 93 -50.38 -0.62 -23.76
C SER A 93 -49.69 -1.94 -23.35
N GLN A 94 -50.53 -2.78 -22.75
CA GLN A 94 -50.71 -4.22 -22.95
C GLN A 94 -49.53 -5.20 -22.81
N MET A 95 -49.67 -5.96 -21.73
CA MET A 95 -49.04 -7.22 -21.40
C MET A 95 -49.30 -8.30 -22.45
N ASN A 96 -48.26 -9.09 -22.77
CA ASN A 96 -48.42 -10.44 -23.29
C ASN A 96 -47.71 -11.43 -22.36
N THR A 97 -48.53 -12.31 -21.80
CA THR A 97 -48.22 -13.43 -20.90
C THR A 97 -47.75 -14.66 -21.68
N VAL A 98 -46.82 -15.42 -21.12
CA VAL A 98 -46.61 -16.85 -21.44
C VAL A 98 -46.61 -17.67 -20.14
N PRO A 99 -47.52 -18.65 -19.98
CA PRO A 99 -47.60 -19.50 -18.79
C PRO A 99 -47.06 -20.94 -18.99
N VAL A 100 -46.57 -21.48 -17.86
CA VAL A 100 -46.52 -22.87 -17.34
C VAL A 100 -47.01 -24.03 -18.23
N PRO A 101 -46.30 -25.18 -18.28
CA PRO A 101 -46.88 -26.45 -18.71
C PRO A 101 -47.35 -27.31 -17.52
N ARG A 102 -48.63 -27.70 -17.55
CA ARG A 102 -49.17 -28.92 -16.90
C ARG A 102 -49.73 -29.82 -18.00
N SER A 103 -49.51 -31.13 -17.86
CA SER A 103 -50.30 -32.20 -18.48
C SER A 103 -50.57 -33.24 -17.38
N ARG A 104 -51.66 -34.00 -17.30
CA ARG A 104 -52.73 -34.35 -18.26
C ARG A 104 -53.92 -34.90 -17.43
N SER A 105 -55.16 -34.64 -17.83
CA SER A 105 -56.36 -35.41 -17.43
C SER A 105 -56.86 -36.20 -18.64
N VAL A 106 -57.54 -37.34 -18.42
CA VAL A 106 -58.79 -37.74 -19.11
C VAL A 106 -59.51 -38.83 -18.28
N ARG A 107 -60.73 -38.60 -17.80
CA ARG A 107 -61.97 -39.24 -18.29
C ARG A 107 -63.20 -38.93 -17.43
N ASN A 108 -64.29 -38.74 -18.19
CA ASN A 108 -65.64 -38.29 -17.87
C ASN A 108 -66.46 -39.23 -16.99
N GLY A 109 -67.53 -38.67 -16.39
CA GLY A 109 -68.72 -39.42 -16.02
C GLY A 109 -69.66 -38.62 -15.10
N VAL A 110 -70.55 -37.83 -15.70
CA VAL A 110 -71.75 -37.25 -15.06
C VAL A 110 -72.91 -38.22 -15.25
N VAL A 111 -73.75 -38.42 -14.22
CA VAL A 111 -75.19 -38.68 -14.36
C VAL A 111 -75.94 -37.93 -13.25
N ASP A 112 -76.88 -37.07 -13.67
CA ASP A 112 -78.14 -36.57 -13.07
C ASP A 112 -78.33 -36.61 -11.54
N GLY A 113 -78.92 -35.63 -10.86
CA GLY A 113 -79.76 -34.50 -11.26
C GLY A 113 -80.74 -34.19 -10.11
N ARG A 114 -81.21 -32.93 -10.05
CA ARG A 114 -82.43 -32.43 -9.38
C ARG A 114 -82.40 -31.93 -7.91
N VAL A 115 -82.68 -30.62 -7.82
CA VAL A 115 -83.74 -29.95 -7.04
C VAL A 115 -83.45 -29.58 -5.56
N LEU A 116 -83.25 -28.27 -5.36
CA LEU A 116 -83.58 -27.47 -4.15
C LEU A 116 -85.08 -27.61 -3.79
N PRO A 117 -85.56 -27.47 -2.54
CA PRO A 117 -85.33 -26.23 -1.78
C PRO A 117 -85.38 -26.31 -0.22
N HIS A 118 -84.92 -25.22 0.41
CA HIS A 118 -85.51 -24.48 1.54
C HIS A 118 -86.21 -25.27 2.68
N VAL A 119 -85.80 -25.03 3.93
CA VAL A 119 -86.60 -24.39 5.01
C VAL A 119 -85.90 -24.56 6.38
N THR A 120 -85.93 -23.46 7.09
CA THR A 120 -85.43 -23.14 8.42
C THR A 120 -86.24 -23.79 9.55
N GLU A 121 -85.63 -23.79 10.74
CA GLU A 121 -86.24 -23.83 12.09
C GLU A 121 -86.44 -25.18 12.83
N MET A 122 -85.50 -25.35 13.77
CA MET A 122 -85.67 -25.60 15.21
C MET A 122 -86.30 -26.89 15.76
N ALA A 123 -85.52 -27.44 16.70
CA ALA A 123 -85.86 -28.25 17.88
C ALA A 123 -86.00 -29.77 17.71
N GLU A 124 -85.01 -30.51 18.25
CA GLU A 124 -85.22 -31.70 19.11
C GLU A 124 -83.89 -32.15 19.76
N GLU A 125 -83.83 -32.14 21.10
CA GLU A 125 -83.04 -33.10 21.89
C GLU A 125 -83.73 -34.49 21.80
N PRO A 126 -83.14 -35.59 22.33
CA PRO A 126 -81.83 -36.16 22.11
C PRO A 126 -81.98 -37.63 21.66
N GLN A 127 -81.38 -38.03 20.53
CA GLN A 127 -81.33 -39.45 20.16
C GLN A 127 -79.95 -40.05 20.40
N LEU A 128 -79.96 -41.06 21.26
CA LEU A 128 -78.87 -41.99 21.59
C LEU A 128 -78.20 -42.53 20.32
N ALA A 129 -77.02 -42.00 19.99
CA ALA A 129 -76.14 -42.57 18.99
C ALA A 129 -75.00 -43.34 19.66
N VAL A 130 -75.00 -44.65 19.42
CA VAL A 130 -74.00 -45.63 19.83
C VAL A 130 -72.58 -45.14 19.52
N LYS A 131 -71.76 -44.97 20.56
CA LYS A 131 -70.33 -44.68 20.45
C LYS A 131 -69.62 -45.83 19.73
N ASN A 132 -69.42 -45.70 18.42
CA ASN A 132 -68.54 -46.60 17.69
C ASN A 132 -67.08 -46.13 17.85
N ASN A 133 -66.52 -46.45 19.02
CA ASN A 133 -65.11 -46.24 19.35
C ASN A 133 -64.25 -47.31 18.63
N GLN A 134 -64.11 -47.20 17.31
CA GLN A 134 -63.03 -47.90 16.62
C GLN A 134 -61.77 -47.03 16.64
N ALA A 135 -61.11 -47.02 17.80
CA ALA A 135 -59.70 -46.66 17.88
C ALA A 135 -58.93 -47.65 17.00
N ARG A 136 -58.55 -47.22 15.79
CA ARG A 136 -57.70 -47.99 14.87
C ARG A 136 -56.40 -48.34 15.62
N ARG A 137 -56.32 -49.57 16.16
CA ARG A 137 -55.15 -50.06 16.90
C ARG A 137 -53.96 -50.07 15.93
N LYS A 138 -53.10 -49.06 16.01
CA LYS A 138 -51.83 -49.03 15.26
C LYS A 138 -51.08 -50.33 15.56
N SER A 139 -50.61 -51.02 14.51
CA SER A 139 -49.81 -52.23 14.61
C SER A 139 -48.57 -51.99 15.49
N ASN A 140 -48.10 -53.02 16.20
CA ASN A 140 -46.91 -52.93 17.06
C ASN A 140 -45.69 -52.38 16.31
N ILE A 141 -45.54 -52.69 15.03
CA ILE A 141 -44.46 -52.18 14.17
C ILE A 141 -44.58 -50.65 13.98
N VAL A 142 -45.81 -50.14 13.79
CA VAL A 142 -46.07 -48.69 13.63
C VAL A 142 -45.80 -47.95 14.94
N ARG A 143 -46.11 -48.55 16.09
CA ARG A 143 -45.78 -47.98 17.41
C ARG A 143 -44.27 -47.93 17.66
N GLU A 144 -43.53 -48.97 17.28
CA GLU A 144 -42.05 -48.96 17.39
C GLU A 144 -41.41 -47.95 16.44
N MET A 145 -41.92 -47.79 15.20
CA MET A 145 -41.48 -46.70 14.31
C MET A 145 -41.77 -45.30 14.89
N GLU A 146 -42.93 -45.09 15.50
CA GLU A 146 -43.27 -43.83 16.17
C GLU A 146 -42.37 -43.56 17.38
N LYS A 147 -42.04 -44.58 18.19
CA LYS A 147 -41.07 -44.45 19.28
C LYS A 147 -39.67 -44.11 18.77
N MET A 148 -39.20 -44.76 17.70
CA MET A 148 -37.90 -44.44 17.09
C MET A 148 -37.87 -43.03 16.49
N LYS A 149 -38.97 -42.59 15.88
CA LYS A 149 -39.12 -41.21 15.37
C LYS A 149 -39.11 -40.20 16.52
N SER A 150 -39.89 -40.45 17.58
CA SER A 150 -39.95 -39.61 18.76
C SER A 150 -38.60 -39.51 19.48
N LYS A 151 -37.86 -40.63 19.64
CA LYS A 151 -36.49 -40.61 20.16
C LYS A 151 -35.53 -39.79 19.30
N ARG A 152 -35.61 -39.90 17.96
CA ARG A 152 -34.80 -39.09 17.04
C ARG A 152 -35.14 -37.60 17.14
N GLU A 153 -36.41 -37.26 17.28
CA GLU A 153 -36.88 -35.89 17.45
C GLU A 153 -36.45 -35.30 18.79
N GLU A 154 -36.57 -36.07 19.89
CA GLU A 154 -36.10 -35.68 21.22
C GLU A 154 -34.59 -35.48 21.24
N GLN A 155 -33.82 -36.37 20.60
CA GLN A 155 -32.36 -36.23 20.50
C GLN A 155 -31.95 -35.03 19.63
N ARG A 156 -32.70 -34.71 18.57
CA ARG A 156 -32.51 -33.46 17.81
C ARG A 156 -32.85 -32.23 18.64
N ALA A 157 -33.92 -32.28 19.44
CA ALA A 157 -34.31 -31.19 20.32
C ALA A 157 -33.25 -30.94 21.40
N GLN A 158 -32.75 -31.99 22.05
CA GLN A 158 -31.66 -31.90 23.03
C GLN A 158 -30.37 -31.34 22.41
N ASN A 159 -29.97 -31.81 21.22
CA ASN A 159 -28.80 -31.24 20.52
C ASN A 159 -29.01 -29.78 20.10
N SER A 160 -30.23 -29.41 19.70
CA SER A 160 -30.59 -28.02 19.37
C SER A 160 -30.54 -27.12 20.61
N GLU A 161 -31.07 -27.59 21.74
CA GLU A 161 -31.04 -26.87 23.01
C GLU A 161 -29.61 -26.71 23.55
N LEU A 162 -28.78 -27.75 23.44
CA LEU A 162 -27.36 -27.70 23.78
C LEU A 162 -26.59 -26.69 22.90
N ARG A 163 -26.88 -26.66 21.59
CA ARG A 163 -26.36 -25.65 20.67
C ARG A 163 -26.82 -24.25 21.05
N THR A 164 -28.07 -24.10 21.49
CA THR A 164 -28.66 -22.81 21.87
C THR A 164 -28.03 -22.28 23.17
N LYS A 165 -27.85 -23.14 24.18
CA LYS A 165 -27.13 -22.82 25.43
C LYS A 165 -25.67 -22.41 25.17
N ARG A 166 -24.93 -23.16 24.34
CA ARG A 166 -23.55 -22.80 23.93
C ARG A 166 -23.46 -21.49 23.13
N THR A 167 -24.58 -21.03 22.58
CA THR A 167 -24.67 -19.79 21.79
C THR A 167 -25.07 -18.59 22.66
N GLN A 168 -25.49 -18.80 23.91
CA GLN A 168 -25.74 -17.72 24.87
C GLN A 168 -24.45 -17.07 25.39
N ASP A 169 -23.31 -17.77 25.33
CA ASP A 169 -21.99 -17.26 25.75
C ASP A 169 -21.41 -16.19 24.81
N TYR A 170 -22.02 -15.96 23.64
CA TYR A 170 -21.56 -15.02 22.62
C TYR A 170 -22.48 -13.81 22.55
N ASP A 171 -21.88 -12.61 22.55
CA ASP A 171 -22.60 -11.34 22.39
C ASP A 171 -23.17 -11.26 20.96
N LYS A 172 -24.47 -11.53 20.83
CA LYS A 172 -25.21 -11.47 19.55
C LYS A 172 -25.25 -10.06 18.95
N ASN A 173 -24.93 -9.03 19.73
CA ASN A 173 -24.84 -7.65 19.25
C ASN A 173 -23.52 -7.37 18.50
N VAL A 174 -22.58 -8.32 18.48
CA VAL A 174 -21.35 -8.21 17.70
C VAL A 174 -21.60 -8.73 16.28
N PRO A 175 -21.42 -7.91 15.23
CA PRO A 175 -21.49 -8.42 13.87
C PRO A 175 -20.44 -9.52 13.66
N ASN A 176 -20.77 -10.54 12.87
CA ASN A 176 -19.87 -11.66 12.52
C ASN A 176 -19.41 -12.56 13.68
N TRP A 177 -20.08 -12.53 14.84
CA TRP A 177 -19.77 -13.40 15.99
C TRP A 177 -19.74 -14.91 15.65
N GLU A 178 -20.54 -15.36 14.68
CA GLU A 178 -20.58 -16.75 14.20
C GLU A 178 -19.22 -17.20 13.64
N PHE A 179 -18.50 -16.33 12.93
CA PHE A 179 -17.16 -16.64 12.45
C PHE A 179 -16.16 -16.76 13.59
N GLY A 180 -16.22 -15.85 14.57
CA GLY A 180 -15.40 -15.95 15.78
C GLY A 180 -15.64 -17.24 16.56
N LYS A 181 -16.90 -17.71 16.63
CA LYS A 181 -17.24 -19.01 17.23
C LYS A 181 -16.63 -20.17 16.45
N MET A 182 -16.79 -20.20 15.12
CA MET A 182 -16.20 -21.25 14.28
C MET A 182 -14.67 -21.31 14.41
N ILE A 183 -14.01 -20.15 14.49
CA ILE A 183 -12.55 -20.08 14.69
C ILE A 183 -12.16 -20.63 16.07
N LYS A 184 -12.90 -20.28 17.13
CA LYS A 184 -12.62 -20.80 18.47
C LYS A 184 -12.78 -22.32 18.54
N GLU A 185 -13.82 -22.86 17.91
CA GLU A 185 -14.05 -24.30 17.80
C GLU A 185 -12.92 -24.99 17.03
N PHE A 186 -12.46 -24.39 15.92
CA PHE A 186 -11.33 -24.91 15.14
C PHE A 186 -10.00 -24.85 15.92
N ARG A 187 -9.72 -23.75 16.63
CA ARG A 187 -8.51 -23.60 17.45
C ARG A 187 -8.43 -24.65 18.57
N ALA A 188 -9.57 -25.11 19.08
CA ALA A 188 -9.62 -26.16 20.09
C ALA A 188 -9.19 -27.55 19.55
N THR A 189 -9.12 -27.73 18.22
CA THR A 189 -8.64 -28.96 17.59
C THR A 189 -7.15 -28.90 17.21
N LEU A 190 -6.48 -27.77 17.45
CA LEU A 190 -5.07 -27.58 17.09
C LEU A 190 -4.14 -27.77 18.28
N ASP A 191 -3.01 -28.43 18.04
CA ASP A 191 -1.91 -28.51 19.00
C ASP A 191 -0.87 -27.42 18.73
N PHE A 192 -0.63 -26.57 19.73
CA PHE A 192 0.27 -25.42 19.60
C PHE A 192 1.68 -25.75 20.10
N HIS A 193 2.64 -25.74 19.19
CA HIS A 193 4.07 -25.91 19.43
C HIS A 193 4.82 -24.62 19.09
N ARG A 194 5.02 -23.77 20.10
CA ARG A 194 5.64 -22.45 19.90
C ARG A 194 7.14 -22.57 19.67
N ILE A 195 7.68 -21.65 18.88
CA ILE A 195 9.13 -21.50 18.73
C ILE A 195 9.74 -21.10 20.07
N SER A 196 10.80 -21.81 20.45
CA SER A 196 11.54 -21.58 21.68
C SER A 196 12.87 -20.91 21.38
N LEU A 197 13.38 -20.12 22.32
CA LEU A 197 14.75 -19.60 22.25
C LEU A 197 15.80 -20.72 22.23
N MET A 198 15.45 -21.95 22.61
CA MET A 198 16.37 -23.10 22.58
C MET A 198 16.50 -23.74 21.20
N ASP A 199 15.61 -23.39 20.25
CA ASP A 199 15.63 -23.96 18.92
C ASP A 199 16.87 -23.47 18.14
N THR A 200 17.43 -24.35 17.31
CA THR A 200 18.57 -24.03 16.46
C THR A 200 18.13 -23.27 15.22
N ALA A 201 18.80 -22.16 14.91
CA ALA A 201 18.57 -21.43 13.67
C ALA A 201 19.31 -22.12 12.51
N GLU A 202 18.56 -22.51 11.49
CA GLU A 202 19.03 -23.05 10.21
C GLU A 202 19.53 -21.92 9.29
N GLU A 203 20.60 -22.19 8.53
CA GLU A 203 21.19 -21.23 7.59
C GLU A 203 20.65 -21.45 6.16
N HIS A 204 19.96 -20.45 5.63
CA HIS A 204 19.48 -20.42 4.25
C HIS A 204 20.03 -19.20 3.51
N ARG A 205 20.24 -19.32 2.19
CA ARG A 205 20.59 -18.17 1.34
C ARG A 205 19.49 -17.12 1.34
N ILE A 206 18.25 -17.59 1.21
CA ILE A 206 17.02 -16.80 1.34
C ILE A 206 16.22 -17.42 2.48
N CYS A 207 16.00 -16.64 3.54
CA CYS A 207 15.19 -17.02 4.68
C CYS A 207 13.89 -16.21 4.67
N VAL A 208 12.75 -16.88 4.69
CA VAL A 208 11.43 -16.24 4.70
C VAL A 208 10.71 -16.57 5.99
N CYS A 209 10.42 -15.53 6.75
CA CYS A 209 9.76 -15.62 8.05
C CYS A 209 8.47 -14.84 8.07
N VAL A 210 7.53 -15.27 8.91
CA VAL A 210 6.26 -14.56 9.14
C VAL A 210 6.14 -14.18 10.60
N ARG A 211 5.66 -12.97 10.87
CA ARG A 211 5.35 -12.49 12.22
C ARG A 211 3.92 -12.00 12.30
N LYS A 212 3.13 -12.57 13.20
CA LYS A 212 1.81 -12.08 13.60
C LYS A 212 1.96 -11.12 14.78
N ARG A 213 1.40 -9.91 14.70
CA ARG A 213 1.26 -9.03 15.87
C ARG A 213 -0.02 -9.34 16.67
N PRO A 214 -0.13 -8.95 17.94
CA PRO A 214 -1.41 -9.00 18.65
C PRO A 214 -2.44 -8.00 18.09
N LEU A 215 -3.72 -8.25 18.36
CA LEU A 215 -4.79 -7.26 18.16
C LEU A 215 -4.51 -6.03 19.03
N ASN A 216 -4.64 -4.85 18.42
CA ASN A 216 -4.42 -3.58 19.10
C ASN A 216 -5.70 -3.10 19.80
N LYS A 217 -5.58 -2.07 20.64
CA LYS A 217 -6.71 -1.53 21.41
C LYS A 217 -7.86 -1.00 20.53
N GLN A 218 -7.56 -0.47 19.34
CA GLN A 218 -8.59 0.05 18.43
C GLN A 218 -9.36 -1.08 17.75
N GLU A 219 -8.68 -2.16 17.35
CA GLU A 219 -9.29 -3.37 16.80
C GLU A 219 -10.18 -4.05 17.83
N LEU A 220 -9.70 -4.18 19.08
CA LEU A 220 -10.49 -4.69 20.19
C LEU A 220 -11.73 -3.82 20.46
N ALA A 221 -11.59 -2.50 20.42
CA ALA A 221 -12.72 -1.58 20.59
C ALA A 221 -13.76 -1.69 19.46
N LYS A 222 -13.30 -1.96 18.23
CA LYS A 222 -14.16 -2.27 17.07
C LYS A 222 -14.72 -3.70 17.09
N LYS A 223 -14.44 -4.47 18.15
CA LYS A 223 -14.82 -5.88 18.30
C LYS A 223 -14.34 -6.74 17.12
N GLU A 224 -13.18 -6.43 16.56
CA GLU A 224 -12.53 -7.32 15.59
C GLU A 224 -12.11 -8.63 16.26
N PHE A 225 -12.12 -9.71 15.49
CA PHE A 225 -11.67 -11.02 15.93
C PHE A 225 -10.42 -11.44 15.17
N ASP A 226 -9.61 -12.26 15.83
CA ASP A 226 -8.35 -12.77 15.31
C ASP A 226 -8.60 -13.96 14.38
N ILE A 227 -8.17 -13.83 13.13
CA ILE A 227 -8.33 -14.83 12.07
C ILE A 227 -7.04 -15.58 11.73
N ILE A 228 -5.92 -15.32 12.41
CA ILE A 228 -4.63 -15.97 12.13
C ILE A 228 -4.21 -16.85 13.30
N SER A 229 -3.88 -18.10 13.04
CA SER A 229 -3.34 -19.02 14.04
C SER A 229 -1.96 -19.52 13.61
N ILE A 230 -1.02 -19.58 14.54
CA ILE A 230 0.34 -20.11 14.29
C ILE A 230 0.49 -21.36 15.16
N PRO A 231 0.10 -22.54 14.66
CA PRO A 231 0.13 -23.78 15.44
C PRO A 231 1.56 -24.30 15.67
N SER A 232 2.51 -23.98 14.80
CA SER A 232 3.90 -24.47 14.92
C SER A 232 4.92 -23.42 14.48
N ARG A 233 6.21 -23.71 14.70
CA ARG A 233 7.34 -22.84 14.31
C ARG A 233 7.41 -22.54 12.81
N SER A 234 6.72 -23.28 11.94
CA SER A 234 6.83 -23.16 10.48
C SER A 234 5.48 -23.03 9.77
N VAL A 235 4.35 -23.09 10.49
CA VAL A 235 3.01 -23.10 9.89
C VAL A 235 2.22 -21.87 10.31
N VAL A 236 1.62 -21.21 9.32
CA VAL A 236 0.64 -20.13 9.51
C VAL A 236 -0.70 -20.58 8.94
N LEU A 237 -1.75 -20.48 9.73
CA LEU A 237 -3.13 -20.75 9.33
C LEU A 237 -3.91 -19.45 9.26
N VAL A 238 -4.54 -19.20 8.11
CA VAL A 238 -5.52 -18.11 7.94
C VAL A 238 -6.90 -18.71 7.87
N HIS A 239 -7.77 -18.29 8.78
CA HIS A 239 -9.18 -18.66 8.81
C HIS A 239 -9.98 -17.65 8.00
N GLU A 240 -10.04 -17.83 6.67
CA GLU A 240 -10.74 -16.90 5.77
C GLU A 240 -12.26 -17.07 5.91
N PRO A 241 -12.99 -16.04 6.37
CA PRO A 241 -14.44 -16.14 6.52
C PRO A 241 -15.13 -15.97 5.15
N LYS A 242 -15.85 -17.00 4.70
CA LYS A 242 -16.57 -16.99 3.42
C LYS A 242 -18.05 -17.28 3.58
N LEU A 243 -18.80 -16.87 2.56
CA LEU A 243 -20.21 -17.19 2.37
C LEU A 243 -20.34 -18.09 1.15
N LYS A 244 -21.10 -19.17 1.29
CA LYS A 244 -21.57 -19.96 0.15
C LYS A 244 -22.66 -19.19 -0.60
N VAL A 245 -23.00 -19.67 -1.79
CA VAL A 245 -24.09 -19.11 -2.62
C VAL A 245 -25.43 -19.11 -1.89
N ASP A 246 -25.65 -20.09 -1.00
CA ASP A 246 -26.85 -20.20 -0.15
C ASP A 246 -26.77 -19.36 1.14
N LEU A 247 -25.80 -18.44 1.23
CA LEU A 247 -25.49 -17.62 2.41
C LEU A 247 -25.00 -18.39 3.64
N THR A 248 -24.70 -19.69 3.52
CA THR A 248 -24.08 -20.46 4.60
C THR A 248 -22.67 -19.95 4.86
N LYS A 249 -22.42 -19.51 6.10
CA LYS A 249 -21.09 -19.12 6.58
C LYS A 249 -20.21 -20.33 6.77
N TYR A 250 -18.97 -20.26 6.29
CA TYR A 250 -17.94 -21.27 6.52
C TYR A 250 -16.56 -20.63 6.62
N LEU A 251 -15.60 -21.37 7.16
CA LEU A 251 -14.20 -20.97 7.19
C LEU A 251 -13.44 -21.74 6.12
N GLU A 252 -12.70 -21.02 5.30
CA GLU A 252 -11.67 -21.59 4.44
C GLU A 252 -10.33 -21.46 5.16
N ASN A 253 -9.81 -22.59 5.63
CA ASN A 253 -8.56 -22.62 6.38
C ASN A 253 -7.39 -22.81 5.42
N GLN A 254 -6.68 -21.73 5.12
CA GLN A 254 -5.50 -21.74 4.27
C GLN A 254 -4.25 -21.91 5.12
N ALA A 255 -3.42 -22.91 4.79
CA ALA A 255 -2.17 -23.19 5.47
C ALA A 255 -0.98 -22.74 4.61
N PHE A 256 -0.04 -22.05 5.23
CA PHE A 256 1.21 -21.59 4.61
C PHE A 256 2.40 -22.09 5.42
N ARG A 257 3.51 -22.42 4.75
CA ARG A 257 4.72 -22.98 5.38
C ARG A 257 5.96 -22.12 5.14
N PHE A 258 6.51 -21.57 6.22
CA PHE A 258 7.69 -20.70 6.21
C PHE A 258 8.84 -21.30 7.00
N ASP A 259 10.02 -20.69 6.91
CA ASP A 259 11.19 -21.16 7.66
C ASP A 259 10.98 -20.92 9.15
N TYR A 260 10.46 -19.75 9.49
CA TYR A 260 10.00 -19.42 10.85
C TYR A 260 8.67 -18.65 10.84
N SER A 261 7.81 -18.98 11.79
CA SER A 261 6.50 -18.38 12.02
C SER A 261 6.39 -17.95 13.48
N PHE A 262 6.24 -16.66 13.72
CA PHE A 262 6.22 -16.04 15.04
C PHE A 262 4.80 -15.61 15.41
N ASP A 263 4.29 -16.13 16.53
CA ASP A 263 2.98 -15.79 17.08
C ASP A 263 2.94 -14.40 17.74
N GLU A 264 1.76 -14.01 18.22
CA GLU A 264 1.55 -12.71 18.87
C GLU A 264 2.33 -12.51 20.18
N THR A 265 2.90 -13.58 20.74
CA THR A 265 3.68 -13.54 21.99
C THR A 265 5.18 -13.36 21.74
N ALA A 266 5.64 -13.54 20.49
CA ALA A 266 7.03 -13.42 20.12
C ALA A 266 7.55 -11.97 20.21
N THR A 267 8.59 -11.78 21.02
CA THR A 267 9.27 -10.49 21.19
C THR A 267 10.18 -10.18 20.00
N ASN A 268 10.60 -8.92 19.87
CA ASN A 268 11.57 -8.53 18.84
C ASN A 268 12.90 -9.28 18.97
N GLU A 269 13.31 -9.67 20.17
CA GLU A 269 14.54 -10.43 20.42
C GLU A 269 14.45 -11.86 19.86
N VAL A 270 13.31 -12.54 20.10
CA VAL A 270 13.04 -13.86 19.51
C VAL A 270 13.05 -13.76 17.98
N VAL A 271 12.35 -12.77 17.42
CA VAL A 271 12.33 -12.56 15.97
C VAL A 271 13.74 -12.31 15.44
N TYR A 272 14.51 -11.41 16.06
CA TYR A 272 15.89 -11.10 15.68
C TYR A 272 16.79 -12.34 15.65
N ARG A 273 16.71 -13.19 16.67
CA ARG A 273 17.54 -14.39 16.84
C ARG A 273 17.46 -15.35 15.64
N PHE A 274 16.27 -15.53 15.07
CA PHE A 274 16.03 -16.47 13.97
C PHE A 274 16.00 -15.79 12.58
N THR A 275 16.14 -14.46 12.51
CA THR A 275 16.06 -13.71 11.24
C THR A 275 17.38 -13.02 10.91
N ALA A 276 17.63 -11.86 11.53
CA ALA A 276 18.76 -11.00 11.20
C ALA A 276 20.06 -11.40 11.92
N ARG A 277 19.99 -12.11 13.05
CA ARG A 277 21.19 -12.50 13.81
C ARG A 277 22.16 -13.39 13.05
N PRO A 278 21.73 -14.48 12.36
CA PRO A 278 22.65 -15.31 11.57
C PRO A 278 23.36 -14.53 10.45
N LEU A 279 22.70 -13.50 9.92
CA LEU A 279 23.25 -12.65 8.86
C LEU A 279 24.38 -11.73 9.33
N VAL A 280 24.47 -11.45 10.65
CA VAL A 280 25.60 -10.68 11.20
C VAL A 280 26.90 -11.45 10.94
N GLN A 281 26.92 -12.77 11.15
CA GLN A 281 28.11 -13.56 10.88
C GLN A 281 28.53 -13.49 9.40
N SER A 282 27.56 -13.50 8.49
CA SER A 282 27.83 -13.48 7.05
C SER A 282 28.60 -12.22 6.62
N ILE A 283 28.34 -11.05 7.21
CA ILE A 283 29.09 -9.83 6.86
C ILE A 283 30.54 -9.84 7.36
N PHE A 284 30.83 -10.56 8.45
CA PHE A 284 32.22 -10.79 8.88
C PHE A 284 32.95 -11.79 7.99
N GLU A 285 32.22 -12.66 7.31
CA GLU A 285 32.74 -13.58 6.28
C GLU A 285 32.86 -12.91 4.90
N GLY A 286 32.59 -11.61 4.81
CA GLY A 286 32.74 -10.82 3.59
C GLY A 286 31.51 -10.82 2.68
N ALA A 287 30.35 -11.27 3.18
CA ALA A 287 29.10 -11.30 2.41
C ALA A 287 28.35 -9.96 2.45
N LYS A 288 27.43 -9.78 1.49
CA LYS A 288 26.39 -8.75 1.52
C LYS A 288 25.12 -9.36 2.11
N ALA A 289 24.68 -8.90 3.26
CA ALA A 289 23.47 -9.37 3.92
C ALA A 289 22.34 -8.34 3.83
N THR A 290 21.10 -8.81 3.68
CA THR A 290 19.92 -7.94 3.68
C THR A 290 18.80 -8.55 4.52
N CYS A 291 18.19 -7.76 5.40
CA CYS A 291 16.98 -8.15 6.11
C CYS A 291 15.91 -7.08 5.90
N PHE A 292 14.74 -7.45 5.39
CA PHE A 292 13.67 -6.50 5.15
C PHE A 292 12.35 -6.91 5.79
N ALA A 293 11.65 -5.94 6.36
CA ALA A 293 10.29 -6.10 6.87
C ALA A 293 9.27 -5.71 5.80
N TYR A 294 8.31 -6.60 5.51
CA TYR A 294 7.28 -6.41 4.48
C TYR A 294 5.88 -6.67 5.05
N GLY A 295 4.86 -5.96 4.56
CA GLY A 295 3.46 -6.16 4.95
C GLY A 295 2.69 -4.84 5.03
N GLN A 296 1.41 -4.90 5.40
CA GLN A 296 0.52 -3.74 5.37
C GLN A 296 0.91 -2.64 6.36
N THR A 297 0.42 -1.43 6.15
CA THR A 297 0.49 -0.40 7.20
C THR A 297 -0.16 -0.88 8.50
N GLY A 298 0.53 -0.61 9.62
CA GLY A 298 0.11 -1.03 10.95
C GLY A 298 0.38 -2.51 11.28
N SER A 299 1.03 -3.31 10.43
CA SER A 299 1.33 -4.71 10.73
C SER A 299 2.51 -4.94 11.68
N GLY A 300 3.32 -3.91 11.94
CA GLY A 300 4.45 -3.98 12.90
C GLY A 300 5.86 -3.92 12.28
N LYS A 301 6.00 -3.52 11.01
CA LYS A 301 7.31 -3.36 10.33
C LYS A 301 8.27 -2.45 11.10
N THR A 302 7.91 -1.18 11.28
CA THR A 302 8.72 -0.19 12.01
C THR A 302 8.91 -0.56 13.49
N HIS A 303 7.92 -1.20 14.13
CA HIS A 303 8.06 -1.71 15.50
C HIS A 303 9.15 -2.77 15.60
N THR A 304 9.22 -3.68 14.63
CA THR A 304 10.23 -4.74 14.58
C THR A 304 11.60 -4.16 14.28
N MET A 305 11.70 -3.30 13.26
CA MET A 305 12.98 -2.78 12.80
C MET A 305 13.56 -1.72 13.74
N GLY A 306 12.77 -0.70 14.07
CA GLY A 306 13.20 0.46 14.86
C GLY A 306 12.87 0.40 16.36
N GLY A 307 12.08 -0.57 16.82
CA GLY A 307 11.78 -0.79 18.25
C GLY A 307 10.42 -0.28 18.71
N ASP A 308 10.14 -0.53 20.00
CA ASP A 308 8.83 -0.31 20.63
C ASP A 308 8.47 1.18 20.72
N PHE A 309 7.18 1.51 20.64
CA PHE A 309 6.71 2.89 20.83
C PHE A 309 6.04 3.06 22.20
N THR A 310 6.53 4.02 22.99
CA THR A 310 5.87 4.50 24.22
C THR A 310 5.36 5.93 23.97
N GLY A 311 4.08 6.03 23.58
CA GLY A 311 3.52 7.31 23.12
C GLY A 311 4.16 7.75 21.80
N LYS A 312 4.81 8.92 21.80
CA LYS A 312 5.57 9.43 20.64
C LYS A 312 7.05 9.03 20.65
N ASN A 313 7.54 8.50 21.77
CA ASN A 313 8.95 8.14 21.90
C ASN A 313 9.15 6.69 21.45
N GLN A 314 10.12 6.48 20.56
CA GLN A 314 10.52 5.16 20.11
C GLN A 314 11.70 4.66 20.96
N ASN A 315 11.56 3.49 21.56
CA ASN A 315 12.65 2.81 22.25
C ASN A 315 13.50 2.03 21.23
N VAL A 316 14.50 2.72 20.68
CA VAL A 316 15.41 2.20 19.66
C VAL A 316 16.13 0.93 20.11
N SER A 317 16.44 0.82 21.41
CA SER A 317 17.23 -0.29 21.98
C SER A 317 16.59 -1.67 21.87
N LYS A 318 15.30 -1.73 21.50
CA LYS A 318 14.51 -2.95 21.32
C LYS A 318 14.18 -3.27 19.86
N GLY A 319 14.75 -2.54 18.89
CA GLY A 319 14.60 -2.82 17.47
C GLY A 319 15.67 -3.77 16.92
N VAL A 320 15.38 -4.43 15.80
CA VAL A 320 16.35 -5.23 15.03
C VAL A 320 17.59 -4.41 14.67
N TYR A 321 17.44 -3.11 14.36
CA TYR A 321 18.58 -2.22 14.11
C TYR A 321 19.58 -2.21 15.29
N ALA A 322 19.07 -2.05 16.51
CA ALA A 322 19.89 -2.00 17.71
C ALA A 322 20.48 -3.36 18.08
N PHE A 323 19.70 -4.44 17.95
CA PHE A 323 20.19 -5.79 18.22
C PHE A 323 21.31 -6.19 17.25
N ALA A 324 21.13 -5.95 15.95
CA ALA A 324 22.18 -6.21 14.95
C ALA A 324 23.45 -5.42 15.24
N SER A 325 23.31 -4.13 15.63
CA SER A 325 24.46 -3.29 15.97
C SER A 325 25.23 -3.82 17.18
N ARG A 326 24.52 -4.25 18.25
CA ARG A 326 25.17 -4.87 19.42
C ARG A 326 25.95 -6.13 19.04
N ASP A 327 25.33 -7.04 18.30
CA ASP A 327 25.98 -8.28 17.90
C ASP A 327 27.18 -8.03 16.97
N VAL A 328 27.14 -7.00 16.10
CA VAL A 328 28.30 -6.59 15.30
C VAL A 328 29.48 -6.21 16.21
N PHE A 329 29.27 -5.35 17.21
CA PHE A 329 30.36 -4.96 18.11
C PHE A 329 30.86 -6.12 18.99
N LEU A 330 29.96 -6.98 19.46
CA LEU A 330 30.34 -8.21 20.16
C LEU A 330 31.16 -9.16 19.27
N MET A 331 30.86 -9.23 17.97
CA MET A 331 31.61 -10.05 17.02
C MET A 331 33.00 -9.48 16.72
N LEU A 332 33.18 -8.14 16.69
CA LEU A 332 34.50 -7.52 16.53
C LEU A 332 35.48 -7.91 17.64
N GLU A 333 34.98 -8.09 18.86
CA GLU A 333 35.80 -8.48 20.02
C GLU A 333 36.24 -9.95 19.98
N GLN A 334 35.61 -10.78 19.15
CA GLN A 334 35.96 -12.21 19.03
C GLN A 334 37.34 -12.38 18.41
N SER A 335 38.16 -13.28 18.99
CA SER A 335 39.54 -13.53 18.54
C SER A 335 39.67 -13.87 17.05
N ARG A 336 38.64 -14.51 16.45
CA ARG A 336 38.60 -14.86 15.02
C ARG A 336 38.51 -13.65 14.08
N TYR A 337 37.94 -12.53 14.54
CA TYR A 337 37.74 -11.33 13.71
C TYR A 337 38.61 -10.15 14.14
N ARG A 338 39.15 -10.16 15.36
CA ARG A 338 40.03 -9.10 15.88
C ARG A 338 41.25 -8.81 14.98
N ASN A 339 41.78 -9.83 14.31
CA ASN A 339 42.93 -9.71 13.41
C ASN A 339 42.59 -9.09 12.04
N LEU A 340 41.31 -8.91 11.72
CA LEU A 340 40.87 -8.34 10.45
C LEU A 340 40.99 -6.81 10.43
N ASP A 341 41.08 -6.16 11.59
CA ASP A 341 41.19 -4.70 11.74
C ASP A 341 40.06 -3.99 10.99
N LEU A 342 38.83 -4.33 11.37
CA LEU A 342 37.61 -3.86 10.71
C LEU A 342 37.10 -2.57 11.37
N GLU A 343 36.82 -1.59 10.53
CA GLU A 343 36.19 -0.31 10.87
C GLU A 343 34.69 -0.40 10.58
N VAL A 344 33.85 0.13 11.47
CA VAL A 344 32.38 0.09 11.33
C VAL A 344 31.85 1.44 10.90
N PHE A 345 31.04 1.44 9.85
CA PHE A 345 30.34 2.60 9.35
C PHE A 345 28.84 2.35 9.31
N VAL A 346 28.06 3.42 9.50
CA VAL A 346 26.60 3.39 9.41
C VAL A 346 26.11 4.41 8.41
N THR A 347 25.15 4.01 7.58
CA THR A 347 24.36 4.92 6.74
C THR A 347 22.88 4.76 7.08
N PHE A 348 22.11 5.83 6.92
CA PHE A 348 20.66 5.75 7.06
C PHE A 348 20.00 6.66 6.03
N PHE A 349 19.18 6.10 5.16
CA PHE A 349 18.48 6.86 4.13
C PHE A 349 17.06 6.37 3.93
N GLU A 350 16.21 7.22 3.34
CA GLU A 350 14.88 6.84 2.91
C GLU A 350 14.71 6.94 1.40
N ILE A 351 13.87 6.07 0.85
CA ILE A 351 13.35 6.16 -0.51
C ILE A 351 11.91 6.64 -0.39
N TYR A 352 11.66 7.85 -0.86
CA TYR A 352 10.37 8.51 -0.79
C TYR A 352 10.05 9.13 -2.15
N ASN A 353 8.87 8.80 -2.69
CA ASN A 353 8.41 9.27 -3.99
C ASN A 353 9.47 9.13 -5.11
N GLY A 354 10.07 7.92 -5.23
CA GLY A 354 11.05 7.59 -6.26
C GLY A 354 12.42 8.24 -6.08
N LYS A 355 12.62 9.04 -5.02
CA LYS A 355 13.84 9.79 -4.74
C LYS A 355 14.49 9.24 -3.46
N VAL A 356 15.82 9.33 -3.38
CA VAL A 356 16.59 8.88 -2.22
C VAL A 356 17.03 10.09 -1.39
N PHE A 357 16.86 10.03 -0.07
CA PHE A 357 17.21 11.10 0.85
C PHE A 357 18.04 10.57 2.01
N ASP A 358 19.16 11.24 2.30
CA ASP A 358 20.03 10.90 3.42
C ASP A 358 19.43 11.37 4.75
N LEU A 359 19.08 10.45 5.64
CA LEU A 359 18.49 10.75 6.94
C LEU A 359 19.54 11.22 7.97
N LEU A 360 20.83 10.96 7.73
CA LEU A 360 21.93 11.43 8.57
C LEU A 360 22.51 12.76 8.09
N ASN A 361 22.05 13.25 6.94
CA ASN A 361 22.45 14.52 6.35
C ASN A 361 21.23 15.40 6.01
N THR A 362 20.32 15.58 6.97
CA THR A 362 19.18 16.52 6.87
C THR A 362 18.30 16.36 5.62
N LYS A 363 18.01 15.10 5.22
CA LYS A 363 17.29 14.76 3.99
C LYS A 363 17.93 15.31 2.71
N ALA A 364 19.25 15.34 2.64
CA ALA A 364 19.94 15.66 1.38
C ALA A 364 19.51 14.66 0.28
N LYS A 365 19.02 15.19 -0.85
CA LYS A 365 18.62 14.35 -1.99
C LYS A 365 19.86 13.72 -2.63
N LEU A 366 19.82 12.40 -2.82
CA LEU A 366 20.91 11.61 -3.37
C LEU A 366 20.59 11.11 -4.78
N ARG A 367 21.64 10.80 -5.55
CA ARG A 367 21.54 10.18 -6.88
C ARG A 367 21.92 8.71 -6.79
N VAL A 368 21.18 7.86 -7.50
CA VAL A 368 21.47 6.42 -7.60
C VAL A 368 21.97 6.16 -9.01
N LEU A 369 23.23 5.72 -9.12
CA LEU A 369 23.91 5.42 -10.38
C LEU A 369 24.36 3.96 -10.41
N GLU A 370 24.52 3.41 -11.61
CA GLU A 370 25.05 2.06 -11.84
C GLU A 370 26.39 2.20 -12.57
N ASP A 371 27.43 1.50 -12.11
CA ASP A 371 28.75 1.54 -12.74
C ASP A 371 28.92 0.50 -13.87
N ALA A 372 30.09 0.49 -14.51
CA ALA A 372 30.40 -0.46 -15.59
C ALA A 372 30.42 -1.94 -15.15
N LYS A 373 30.50 -2.20 -13.85
CA LYS A 373 30.43 -3.55 -13.26
C LYS A 373 29.00 -3.91 -12.82
N GLN A 374 28.03 -3.06 -13.15
CA GLN A 374 26.63 -3.18 -12.73
C GLN A 374 26.44 -3.09 -11.20
N GLU A 375 27.39 -2.51 -10.47
CA GLU A 375 27.21 -2.22 -9.05
C GLU A 375 26.47 -0.88 -8.88
N VAL A 376 25.43 -0.90 -8.05
CA VAL A 376 24.61 0.29 -7.78
C VAL A 376 25.23 1.10 -6.65
N GLN A 377 25.52 2.37 -6.93
CA GLN A 377 26.11 3.32 -5.99
C GLN A 377 25.15 4.48 -5.70
N VAL A 378 24.99 4.79 -4.42
CA VAL A 378 24.22 5.95 -3.95
C VAL A 378 25.19 7.11 -3.75
N VAL A 379 25.30 7.98 -4.74
CA VAL A 379 26.29 9.07 -4.76
C VAL A 379 25.89 10.15 -3.78
N GLY A 380 26.84 10.51 -2.91
CA GLY A 380 26.68 11.52 -1.87
C GLY A 380 26.10 11.00 -0.54
N LEU A 381 25.89 9.69 -0.41
CA LEU A 381 25.47 9.06 0.85
C LEU A 381 26.60 9.19 1.89
N VAL A 382 26.28 9.75 3.05
CA VAL A 382 27.26 9.95 4.12
C VAL A 382 27.43 8.66 4.94
N GLU A 383 28.64 8.12 4.95
CA GLU A 383 29.06 7.05 5.86
C GLU A 383 29.57 7.65 7.17
N LYS A 384 28.90 7.37 8.29
CA LYS A 384 29.32 7.79 9.63
C LYS A 384 30.08 6.66 10.30
N GLU A 385 31.34 6.88 10.62
CA GLU A 385 32.13 5.95 11.42
C GLU A 385 31.58 5.87 12.85
N VAL A 386 31.51 4.67 13.40
CA VAL A 386 30.98 4.39 14.74
C VAL A 386 31.91 3.44 15.48
N THR A 387 32.10 3.66 16.78
CA THR A 387 33.06 2.88 17.59
C THR A 387 32.39 2.06 18.70
N CYS A 388 31.11 2.33 18.99
CA CYS A 388 30.33 1.60 19.97
C CYS A 388 28.85 1.48 19.55
N PRO A 389 28.08 0.53 20.12
CA PRO A 389 26.65 0.39 19.85
C PRO A 389 25.84 1.66 20.13
N GLU A 390 26.23 2.41 21.15
CA GLU A 390 25.56 3.64 21.58
C GLU A 390 25.63 4.74 20.50
N ASP A 391 26.70 4.80 19.73
CA ASP A 391 26.82 5.73 18.60
C ASP A 391 25.81 5.38 17.50
N VAL A 392 25.59 4.08 17.24
CA VAL A 392 24.59 3.64 16.28
C VAL A 392 23.17 3.98 16.76
N PHE A 393 22.89 3.85 18.06
CA PHE A 393 21.59 4.23 18.61
C PHE A 393 21.29 5.71 18.37
N LYS A 394 22.28 6.59 18.58
CA LYS A 394 22.15 8.03 18.26
C LYS A 394 21.85 8.25 16.78
N MET A 395 22.54 7.54 15.87
CA MET A 395 22.28 7.67 14.43
C MET A 395 20.87 7.21 14.05
N ILE A 396 20.38 6.13 14.66
CA ILE A 396 19.00 5.65 14.46
C ILE A 396 17.99 6.69 14.98
N GLU A 397 18.21 7.27 16.16
CA GLU A 397 17.35 8.32 16.72
C GLU A 397 17.29 9.55 15.82
N VAL A 398 18.45 10.03 15.35
CA VAL A 398 18.55 11.15 14.39
C VAL A 398 17.80 10.83 13.11
N GLY A 399 18.03 9.66 12.52
CA GLY A 399 17.39 9.29 11.26
C GLY A 399 15.88 9.06 11.40
N SER A 400 15.42 8.45 12.49
CA SER A 400 13.99 8.25 12.78
C SER A 400 13.25 9.57 13.04
N ALA A 401 13.88 10.51 13.76
CA ALA A 401 13.34 11.84 13.96
C ALA A 401 13.24 12.60 12.63
N CYS A 402 14.28 12.52 11.81
CA CYS A 402 14.30 13.12 10.48
C CYS A 402 13.23 12.52 9.56
N ARG A 403 13.07 11.19 9.56
CA ARG A 403 12.02 10.49 8.80
C ARG A 403 10.62 11.01 9.14
N THR A 404 10.35 11.28 10.42
CA THR A 404 9.04 11.67 10.94
C THR A 404 8.65 13.14 10.67
N SER A 405 9.59 14.03 10.34
CA SER A 405 9.34 15.49 10.28
C SER A 405 8.74 16.02 8.96
N GLY A 406 8.22 15.16 8.09
CA GLY A 406 7.54 15.58 6.85
C GLY A 406 6.16 16.20 7.15
N GLN A 407 5.97 17.48 6.79
CA GLN A 407 4.74 18.24 7.02
C GLN A 407 3.53 17.67 6.25
N THR A 408 2.74 16.80 6.87
CA THR A 408 1.30 16.68 6.59
C THR A 408 0.57 16.28 7.89
N PHE A 409 -0.42 17.08 8.26
CA PHE A 409 -1.32 16.76 9.36
C PHE A 409 -2.05 15.45 9.01
N ALA A 410 -1.94 14.44 9.90
CA ALA A 410 -2.63 13.16 9.85
C ALA A 410 -2.12 12.10 8.84
N ASN A 411 -0.93 11.54 9.05
CA ASN A 411 -0.70 10.08 9.20
C ASN A 411 0.81 9.73 9.27
N VAL A 412 1.07 8.55 9.84
CA VAL A 412 2.35 7.89 10.10
C VAL A 412 3.34 7.98 8.91
N THR A 413 4.34 8.86 8.96
CA THR A 413 5.34 9.02 7.87
C THR A 413 6.11 7.73 7.59
N SER A 414 6.25 6.83 8.58
CA SER A 414 6.94 5.55 8.38
C SER A 414 6.20 4.57 7.47
N SER A 415 4.92 4.78 7.15
CA SER A 415 4.21 3.91 6.20
C SER A 415 4.43 4.29 4.75
N ARG A 416 4.98 5.48 4.47
CA ARG A 416 5.00 6.08 3.13
C ARG A 416 6.39 6.25 2.51
N SER A 417 7.44 5.91 3.25
CA SER A 417 8.81 5.82 2.74
C SER A 417 9.44 4.50 3.13
N HIS A 418 10.28 3.96 2.25
CA HIS A 418 11.15 2.83 2.58
C HIS A 418 12.37 3.35 3.31
N ALA A 419 12.69 2.85 4.50
CA ALA A 419 13.89 3.24 5.23
C ALA A 419 14.94 2.13 5.18
N CYS A 420 16.20 2.48 4.94
CA CYS A 420 17.31 1.55 4.84
C CYS A 420 18.46 2.01 5.74
N LEU A 421 18.69 1.26 6.82
CA LEU A 421 19.86 1.41 7.68
C LEU A 421 20.91 0.40 7.20
N GLN A 422 22.13 0.86 6.92
CA GLN A 422 23.22 -0.05 6.56
C GLN A 422 24.31 -0.02 7.62
N ILE A 423 24.80 -1.20 7.99
CA ILE A 423 26.02 -1.39 8.78
C ILE A 423 27.09 -1.92 7.82
N ILE A 424 28.20 -1.20 7.70
CA ILE A 424 29.24 -1.44 6.71
C ILE A 424 30.53 -1.73 7.46
N LEU A 425 31.17 -2.86 7.15
CA LEU A 425 32.49 -3.22 7.65
C LEU A 425 33.51 -2.88 6.56
N ARG A 426 34.52 -2.09 6.92
CA ARG A 426 35.64 -1.78 6.02
C ARG A 426 36.95 -2.31 6.60
N LYS A 427 37.84 -2.74 5.71
CA LYS A 427 39.21 -3.14 6.02
C LYS A 427 40.16 -2.22 5.27
N ARG A 428 40.85 -1.32 5.97
CA ARG A 428 41.77 -0.35 5.35
C ARG A 428 41.10 0.44 4.22
N GLY A 429 39.89 0.94 4.49
CA GLY A 429 39.06 1.67 3.54
C GLY A 429 38.34 0.82 2.47
N LYS A 430 38.66 -0.46 2.28
CA LYS A 430 37.94 -1.35 1.33
C LYS A 430 36.71 -1.97 1.97
N LEU A 431 35.62 -2.09 1.22
CA LEU A 431 34.41 -2.79 1.67
C LEU A 431 34.73 -4.26 1.96
N HIS A 432 34.50 -4.68 3.21
CA HIS A 432 34.61 -6.09 3.63
C HIS A 432 33.23 -6.75 3.61
N GLY A 433 32.26 -6.18 4.30
CA GLY A 433 30.89 -6.71 4.37
C GLY A 433 29.86 -5.60 4.57
N LYS A 434 28.61 -5.85 4.19
CA LYS A 434 27.52 -4.86 4.28
C LYS A 434 26.24 -5.53 4.72
N PHE A 435 25.64 -5.05 5.81
CA PHE A 435 24.32 -5.48 6.26
C PHE A 435 23.30 -4.38 6.02
N SER A 436 22.34 -4.60 5.14
CA SER A 436 21.23 -3.68 4.88
C SER A 436 19.97 -4.13 5.64
N LEU A 437 19.47 -3.28 6.53
CA LEU A 437 18.27 -3.50 7.33
C LEU A 437 17.17 -2.55 6.84
N VAL A 438 16.13 -3.09 6.23
CA VAL A 438 15.14 -2.33 5.47
C VAL A 438 13.75 -2.39 6.11
N ASP A 439 13.16 -1.23 6.38
CA ASP A 439 11.76 -1.06 6.78
C ASP A 439 10.98 -0.55 5.57
N LEU A 440 10.30 -1.47 4.87
CA LEU A 440 9.55 -1.11 3.67
C LEU A 440 8.29 -0.33 4.03
N ALA A 441 7.81 0.46 3.07
CA ALA A 441 6.49 1.09 3.13
C ALA A 441 5.37 0.04 3.17
N GLY A 442 4.15 0.46 3.51
CA GLY A 442 2.98 -0.41 3.52
C GLY A 442 2.59 -0.92 2.13
N ASN A 443 2.09 -2.16 2.04
CA ASN A 443 1.60 -2.75 0.78
C ASN A 443 0.08 -2.61 0.59
N GLU A 444 -0.55 -1.61 1.22
CA GLU A 444 -1.96 -1.28 1.00
C GLU A 444 -2.27 -0.91 -0.47
N ARG A 445 -3.54 -1.04 -0.86
CA ARG A 445 -3.96 -0.89 -2.25
C ARG A 445 -4.14 0.58 -2.60
N GLY A 446 -3.89 0.94 -3.86
CA GLY A 446 -4.17 2.29 -4.38
C GLY A 446 -5.61 2.75 -4.17
N VAL A 447 -6.57 1.80 -4.10
CA VAL A 447 -7.98 2.05 -3.78
C VAL A 447 -8.17 2.73 -2.42
N ASP A 448 -7.34 2.36 -1.44
CA ASP A 448 -7.41 2.90 -0.07
C ASP A 448 -7.02 4.38 -0.02
N THR A 449 -6.21 4.81 -0.99
CA THR A 449 -5.72 6.19 -1.14
C THR A 449 -6.46 6.99 -2.19
N ALA A 450 -7.38 6.40 -2.97
CA ALA A 450 -7.98 7.04 -4.15
C ALA A 450 -8.79 8.31 -3.84
N SER A 451 -9.32 8.46 -2.62
CA SER A 451 -10.04 9.67 -2.17
C SER A 451 -9.16 10.65 -1.38
N ALA A 452 -7.85 10.40 -1.29
CA ALA A 452 -6.91 11.29 -0.61
C ALA A 452 -6.51 12.47 -1.51
N ASP A 453 -5.80 13.43 -0.92
CA ASP A 453 -5.20 14.53 -1.65
C ASP A 453 -4.19 14.02 -2.68
N ARG A 454 -3.91 14.84 -3.69
CA ARG A 454 -3.02 14.51 -4.80
C ARG A 454 -1.66 13.99 -4.31
N THR A 455 -1.06 14.63 -3.31
CA THR A 455 0.24 14.22 -2.77
C THR A 455 0.18 12.80 -2.20
N THR A 456 -0.79 12.50 -1.34
CA THR A 456 -0.97 11.16 -0.78
C THR A 456 -1.27 10.11 -1.87
N ARG A 457 -2.01 10.47 -2.92
CA ARG A 457 -2.24 9.57 -4.08
C ARG A 457 -0.94 9.27 -4.83
N MET A 458 -0.12 10.29 -5.05
CA MET A 458 1.19 10.12 -5.71
C MET A 458 2.13 9.23 -4.87
N GLU A 459 2.17 9.44 -3.55
CA GLU A 459 2.93 8.60 -2.61
C GLU A 459 2.49 7.14 -2.68
N GLY A 460 1.17 6.89 -2.61
CA GLY A 460 0.59 5.55 -2.68
C GLY A 460 0.91 4.84 -3.99
N ALA A 461 0.89 5.56 -5.12
CA ALA A 461 1.24 5.02 -6.42
C ALA A 461 2.72 4.59 -6.48
N GLU A 462 3.63 5.41 -5.98
CA GLU A 462 5.07 5.12 -6.02
C GLU A 462 5.48 4.01 -5.05
N ILE A 463 4.82 3.92 -3.89
CA ILE A 463 4.96 2.77 -2.98
C ILE A 463 4.54 1.48 -3.70
N ASN A 464 3.38 1.49 -4.37
CA ASN A 464 2.90 0.32 -5.10
C ASN A 464 3.81 -0.03 -6.29
N ARG A 465 4.32 0.97 -7.02
CA ARG A 465 5.30 0.76 -8.11
C ARG A 465 6.56 0.06 -7.60
N SER A 466 7.15 0.55 -6.52
CA SER A 466 8.37 -0.03 -5.95
C SER A 466 8.17 -1.44 -5.39
N LEU A 467 7.03 -1.72 -4.75
CA LEU A 467 6.70 -3.06 -4.26
C LEU A 467 6.32 -4.04 -5.39
N LEU A 468 5.66 -3.56 -6.45
CA LEU A 468 5.37 -4.36 -7.64
C LEU A 468 6.65 -4.70 -8.40
N ALA A 469 7.56 -3.73 -8.56
CA ALA A 469 8.88 -3.97 -9.14
C ALA A 469 9.65 -5.02 -8.34
N LEU A 470 9.63 -4.95 -7.00
CA LEU A 470 10.24 -5.96 -6.14
C LEU A 470 9.59 -7.33 -6.35
N LYS A 471 8.26 -7.39 -6.46
CA LYS A 471 7.54 -8.64 -6.75
C LYS A 471 7.90 -9.24 -8.11
N GLU A 472 8.00 -8.43 -9.14
CA GLU A 472 8.39 -8.88 -10.47
C GLU A 472 9.86 -9.31 -10.53
N CYS A 473 10.76 -8.66 -9.78
CA CYS A 473 12.14 -9.11 -9.64
C CYS A 473 12.21 -10.52 -9.02
N ILE A 474 11.50 -10.73 -7.90
CA ILE A 474 11.44 -12.04 -7.24
C ILE A 474 10.84 -13.08 -8.18
N ARG A 475 9.71 -12.77 -8.83
CA ARG A 475 9.06 -13.70 -9.77
C ARG A 475 9.98 -14.07 -10.94
N ALA A 476 10.70 -13.11 -11.51
CA ALA A 476 11.64 -13.36 -12.59
C ALA A 476 12.85 -14.19 -12.14
N LEU A 477 13.34 -14.00 -10.91
CA LEU A 477 14.38 -14.85 -10.32
C LEU A 477 13.89 -16.29 -10.13
N GLY A 478 12.65 -16.49 -9.64
CA GLY A 478 12.11 -17.83 -9.40
C GLY A 478 11.85 -18.61 -10.67
N GLN A 479 11.55 -17.91 -11.75
CA GLN A 479 11.37 -18.49 -13.08
C GLN A 479 12.70 -18.60 -13.86
N ASN A 480 13.85 -18.25 -13.25
CA ASN A 480 15.16 -18.20 -13.92
C ASN A 480 15.14 -17.44 -15.26
N LYS A 481 14.39 -16.33 -15.33
CA LYS A 481 14.36 -15.49 -16.54
C LYS A 481 15.73 -14.89 -16.81
N ALA A 482 16.13 -14.83 -18.08
CA ALA A 482 17.41 -14.25 -18.50
C ALA A 482 17.56 -12.76 -18.13
N HIS A 483 16.45 -12.01 -18.08
CA HIS A 483 16.44 -10.61 -17.67
C HIS A 483 15.54 -10.40 -16.46
N THR A 484 16.12 -9.88 -15.37
CA THR A 484 15.40 -9.48 -14.16
C THR A 484 15.27 -7.94 -14.11
N PRO A 485 14.06 -7.39 -13.97
CA PRO A 485 13.78 -5.96 -14.14
C PRO A 485 14.15 -5.10 -12.90
N PHE A 486 15.41 -5.13 -12.46
CA PHE A 486 15.85 -4.38 -11.27
C PHE A 486 15.79 -2.86 -11.43
N ARG A 487 15.71 -2.36 -12.67
CA ARG A 487 15.73 -0.92 -12.98
C ARG A 487 14.38 -0.22 -12.80
N GLU A 488 13.30 -0.95 -12.60
CA GLU A 488 11.93 -0.39 -12.53
C GLU A 488 11.64 0.49 -11.32
N SER A 489 12.43 0.36 -10.25
CA SER A 489 12.32 1.21 -9.06
C SER A 489 13.67 1.45 -8.39
N LYS A 490 13.81 2.57 -7.67
CA LYS A 490 15.04 2.84 -6.88
C LYS A 490 15.25 1.81 -5.78
N LEU A 491 14.18 1.26 -5.20
CA LEU A 491 14.25 0.20 -4.21
C LEU A 491 14.91 -1.05 -4.79
N THR A 492 14.43 -1.53 -5.94
CA THR A 492 14.99 -2.72 -6.60
C THR A 492 16.40 -2.49 -7.13
N GLN A 493 16.70 -1.28 -7.62
CA GLN A 493 18.07 -0.91 -8.01
C GLN A 493 19.03 -1.06 -6.82
N ILE A 494 18.67 -0.49 -5.66
CA ILE A 494 19.52 -0.54 -4.45
C ILE A 494 19.62 -1.96 -3.90
N LEU A 495 18.55 -2.75 -3.97
CA LEU A 495 18.52 -4.13 -3.45
C LEU A 495 19.09 -5.17 -4.42
N ARG A 496 19.45 -4.81 -5.65
CA ARG A 496 19.93 -5.72 -6.71
C ARG A 496 21.01 -6.69 -6.21
N ASP A 497 22.06 -6.14 -5.60
CA ASP A 497 23.20 -6.91 -5.08
C ASP A 497 22.80 -7.92 -4.01
N SER A 498 21.71 -7.66 -3.29
CA SER A 498 21.22 -8.54 -2.21
C SER A 498 20.64 -9.84 -2.77
N PHE A 499 20.03 -9.79 -3.96
CA PHE A 499 19.35 -10.93 -4.56
C PHE A 499 20.23 -11.70 -5.56
N ILE A 500 21.05 -11.01 -6.36
CA ILE A 500 21.87 -11.66 -7.40
C ILE A 500 23.29 -11.99 -6.92
N GLY A 501 23.79 -11.31 -5.88
CA GLY A 501 25.17 -11.48 -5.42
C GLY A 501 25.52 -12.94 -5.12
N GLU A 502 26.68 -13.40 -5.61
CA GLU A 502 27.18 -14.76 -5.35
C GLU A 502 27.39 -15.01 -3.85
N ASN A 503 27.93 -14.00 -3.15
CA ASN A 503 28.10 -13.99 -1.71
C ASN A 503 27.07 -13.06 -1.04
N SER A 504 25.78 -13.29 -1.31
CA SER A 504 24.68 -12.57 -0.67
C SER A 504 23.74 -13.49 0.10
N ARG A 505 23.24 -13.00 1.23
CA ARG A 505 22.21 -13.67 2.03
C ARG A 505 21.09 -12.69 2.35
N THR A 506 19.86 -13.16 2.26
CA THR A 506 18.68 -12.30 2.42
C THR A 506 17.67 -12.93 3.37
N CYS A 507 17.10 -12.13 4.27
CA CYS A 507 15.97 -12.50 5.13
C CYS A 507 14.78 -11.58 4.87
N MET A 508 13.61 -12.17 4.66
CA MET A 508 12.33 -11.48 4.57
C MET A 508 11.53 -11.74 5.85
N ILE A 509 11.02 -10.67 6.48
CA ILE A 509 10.08 -10.78 7.60
C ILE A 509 8.73 -10.23 7.16
N ALA A 510 7.79 -11.12 6.84
CA ALA A 510 6.42 -10.80 6.49
C ALA A 510 5.58 -10.54 7.75
N MET A 511 5.05 -9.33 7.88
CA MET A 511 4.33 -8.84 9.05
C MET A 511 2.82 -8.88 8.80
N LEU A 512 2.08 -9.55 9.68
CA LEU A 512 0.64 -9.77 9.55
C LEU A 512 -0.18 -9.04 10.62
N SER A 513 -1.31 -8.47 10.20
CA SER A 513 -2.35 -7.96 11.09
C SER A 513 -3.41 -9.05 11.32
N PRO A 514 -3.69 -9.46 12.56
CA PRO A 514 -4.58 -10.59 12.85
C PRO A 514 -6.07 -10.30 12.65
N GLY A 515 -6.47 -9.04 12.51
CA GLY A 515 -7.87 -8.64 12.47
C GLY A 515 -8.61 -9.09 11.21
N PHE A 516 -9.90 -9.42 11.37
CA PHE A 516 -10.80 -9.81 10.27
C PHE A 516 -10.75 -8.84 9.07
N ASN A 517 -10.80 -7.53 9.31
CA ASN A 517 -10.77 -6.53 8.23
C ASN A 517 -9.44 -6.50 7.47
N SER A 518 -8.39 -7.11 8.04
CA SER A 518 -7.06 -7.23 7.43
C SER A 518 -6.84 -8.58 6.72
N CYS A 519 -7.87 -9.42 6.59
CA CYS A 519 -7.76 -10.76 6.00
C CYS A 519 -7.14 -10.75 4.60
N GLU A 520 -7.65 -9.89 3.73
CA GLU A 520 -7.21 -9.81 2.35
C GLU A 520 -5.75 -9.33 2.23
N TYR A 521 -5.37 -8.30 3.00
CA TYR A 521 -3.99 -7.81 3.04
C TYR A 521 -3.02 -8.85 3.61
N SER A 522 -3.45 -9.62 4.61
CA SER A 522 -2.64 -10.69 5.20
C SER A 522 -2.45 -11.85 4.21
N LEU A 523 -3.50 -12.26 3.49
CA LEU A 523 -3.40 -13.26 2.43
C LEU A 523 -2.47 -12.81 1.30
N ASN A 524 -2.57 -11.55 0.86
CA ASN A 524 -1.67 -11.01 -0.17
C ASN A 524 -0.21 -11.01 0.31
N THR A 525 0.02 -10.66 1.57
CA THR A 525 1.35 -10.66 2.20
C THR A 525 1.94 -12.07 2.28
N LEU A 526 1.12 -13.06 2.68
CA LEU A 526 1.49 -14.47 2.77
C LEU A 526 1.80 -15.08 1.41
N ARG A 527 0.93 -14.89 0.42
CA ARG A 527 1.15 -15.36 -0.96
C ARG A 527 2.41 -14.76 -1.57
N TYR A 528 2.71 -13.51 -1.24
CA TYR A 528 3.95 -12.88 -1.68
C TYR A 528 5.17 -13.54 -1.04
N ALA A 529 5.17 -13.71 0.29
CA ALA A 529 6.24 -14.37 1.02
C ALA A 529 6.49 -15.81 0.53
N ASP A 530 5.42 -16.55 0.24
CA ASP A 530 5.48 -17.93 -0.28
C ASP A 530 6.25 -18.00 -1.61
N ARG A 531 6.00 -17.05 -2.52
CA ARG A 531 6.76 -16.91 -3.77
C ARG A 531 8.23 -16.53 -3.56
N VAL A 532 8.56 -15.79 -2.51
CA VAL A 532 9.97 -15.51 -2.18
C VAL A 532 10.68 -16.77 -1.72
N LYS A 533 9.98 -17.65 -1.00
CA LYS A 533 10.54 -18.90 -0.51
C LYS A 533 10.89 -19.88 -1.63
N GLU A 534 10.10 -19.90 -2.71
CA GLU A 534 10.37 -20.68 -3.93
C GLU A 534 11.73 -20.33 -4.58
N LEU A 535 12.34 -19.19 -4.25
CA LEU A 535 13.67 -18.81 -4.74
C LEU A 535 14.83 -19.55 -4.05
N SER A 536 14.58 -20.28 -2.96
CA SER A 536 15.63 -21.01 -2.27
C SER A 536 16.07 -22.22 -3.13
N PRO A 537 17.37 -22.36 -3.47
CA PRO A 537 17.88 -23.47 -4.30
C PRO A 537 17.61 -24.87 -3.73
N GLN A 538 17.21 -24.96 -2.46
CA GLN A 538 16.96 -26.21 -1.74
C GLN A 538 15.59 -26.86 -2.08
N GLY A 539 14.78 -26.24 -2.94
CA GLY A 539 13.52 -26.83 -3.42
C GLY A 539 13.65 -27.86 -4.55
N ALA A 540 14.86 -28.08 -5.09
CA ALA A 540 15.08 -28.97 -6.23
C ALA A 540 15.46 -30.42 -5.86
N GLU A 541 15.72 -30.72 -4.58
CA GLU A 541 16.01 -32.07 -4.10
C GLU A 541 15.09 -32.43 -2.93
N ILE A 542 13.87 -32.89 -3.23
CA ILE A 542 13.10 -33.70 -2.28
C ILE A 542 13.46 -35.16 -2.56
N THR A 543 14.19 -35.73 -1.62
CA THR A 543 14.35 -37.16 -1.41
C THR A 543 12.99 -37.83 -1.27
N ASP A 544 12.75 -38.86 -2.08
CA ASP A 544 11.66 -39.82 -1.93
C ASP A 544 11.57 -40.33 -0.49
N GLY A 545 10.42 -40.11 0.16
CA GLY A 545 10.09 -40.80 1.41
C GLY A 545 9.32 -39.99 2.43
N ASP A 546 8.11 -39.53 2.11
CA ASP A 546 6.94 -39.86 2.96
C ASP A 546 5.62 -39.55 2.23
N ASN A 547 4.75 -40.54 2.19
CA ASN A 547 3.58 -40.57 1.32
C ASN A 547 2.34 -40.12 2.12
N HIS A 548 2.13 -38.82 2.26
CA HIS A 548 0.83 -38.27 2.60
C HIS A 548 0.28 -37.47 1.41
N LYS A 549 -0.46 -38.19 0.57
CA LYS A 549 -1.25 -37.66 -0.55
C LYS A 549 -2.24 -36.60 -0.04
N MET A 550 -2.02 -35.36 -0.45
CA MET A 550 -3.05 -34.34 -0.52
C MET A 550 -3.55 -34.37 -1.96
N GLU A 551 -4.79 -34.81 -2.16
CA GLU A 551 -5.44 -34.77 -3.48
C GLU A 551 -5.73 -33.30 -3.81
N THR A 552 -4.86 -32.68 -4.60
CA THR A 552 -5.21 -31.52 -5.42
C THR A 552 -5.72 -32.03 -6.74
N GLU A 553 -6.99 -31.76 -7.02
CA GLU A 553 -7.62 -32.01 -8.32
C GLU A 553 -6.85 -31.25 -9.40
N ASP A 554 -6.30 -31.98 -10.37
CA ASP A 554 -5.66 -31.46 -11.57
C ASP A 554 -6.67 -30.67 -12.41
N TYR A 555 -6.48 -29.35 -12.51
CA TYR A 555 -7.09 -28.55 -13.56
C TYR A 555 -6.14 -28.54 -14.76
N ASP A 556 -6.52 -29.31 -15.78
CA ASP A 556 -5.90 -29.42 -17.09
C ASP A 556 -5.94 -28.07 -17.83
N ASP A 557 -4.77 -27.45 -17.99
CA ASP A 557 -4.54 -26.26 -18.83
C ASP A 557 -4.42 -26.67 -20.30
N SER A 558 -5.57 -26.97 -20.90
CA SER A 558 -5.68 -27.32 -22.31
C SER A 558 -6.91 -26.66 -22.94
N SER A 559 -6.92 -25.32 -23.06
CA SER A 559 -7.79 -24.65 -24.04
C SER A 559 -7.28 -23.27 -24.47
N SER A 560 -6.18 -23.24 -25.24
CA SER A 560 -5.96 -22.15 -26.19
C SER A 560 -6.81 -22.37 -27.44
N SER A 561 -7.60 -21.36 -27.80
CA SER A 561 -8.44 -21.26 -29.02
C SER A 561 -9.73 -22.08 -29.02
N LEU A 562 -10.85 -21.44 -28.65
CA LEU A 562 -12.00 -21.20 -29.54
C LEU A 562 -13.04 -20.30 -28.84
N GLY A 563 -13.63 -19.39 -29.62
CA GLY A 563 -14.31 -18.16 -29.20
C GLY A 563 -15.38 -18.25 -28.11
N LEU A 564 -15.42 -17.20 -27.28
CA LEU A 564 -16.53 -16.91 -26.37
C LEU A 564 -16.93 -15.43 -26.47
N LEU A 565 -18.25 -15.22 -26.60
CA LEU A 565 -18.94 -13.96 -26.42
C LEU A 565 -18.82 -13.49 -24.95
N PRO A 566 -18.75 -12.18 -24.65
CA PRO A 566 -18.49 -11.72 -23.29
C PRO A 566 -19.73 -11.81 -22.40
N ASN A 567 -19.58 -12.39 -21.21
CA ASN A 567 -20.52 -12.25 -20.10
C ASN A 567 -20.26 -10.93 -19.34
N HIS A 568 -21.32 -10.39 -18.73
CA HIS A 568 -21.43 -8.99 -18.32
C HIS A 568 -20.67 -8.58 -17.04
N ASP A 569 -19.99 -9.50 -16.35
CA ASP A 569 -19.26 -9.24 -15.10
C ASP A 569 -17.73 -9.26 -15.23
N ASP A 570 -17.15 -9.91 -16.25
CA ASP A 570 -15.68 -9.87 -16.50
C ASP A 570 -15.21 -8.51 -17.05
N ILE A 571 -16.12 -7.74 -17.67
CA ILE A 571 -15.83 -6.43 -18.26
C ILE A 571 -15.45 -5.39 -17.20
N LYS A 572 -15.95 -5.52 -15.96
CA LYS A 572 -15.70 -4.54 -14.89
C LYS A 572 -14.28 -4.62 -14.32
N ASP A 573 -13.71 -5.82 -14.25
CA ASP A 573 -12.36 -6.04 -13.72
C ASP A 573 -11.27 -5.70 -14.75
N GLU A 574 -11.52 -5.93 -16.04
CA GLU A 574 -10.65 -5.48 -17.14
C GLU A 574 -10.65 -3.94 -17.27
N GLU A 575 -11.82 -3.29 -17.12
CA GLU A 575 -11.92 -1.83 -17.12
C GLU A 575 -11.21 -1.20 -15.91
N LEU A 576 -11.36 -1.74 -14.69
CA LEU A 576 -10.67 -1.20 -13.51
C LEU A 576 -9.14 -1.34 -13.62
N SER A 577 -8.67 -2.45 -14.19
CA SER A 577 -7.25 -2.71 -14.46
C SER A 577 -6.67 -1.72 -15.50
N SER A 578 -7.38 -1.51 -16.62
CA SER A 578 -6.95 -0.58 -17.67
C SER A 578 -6.90 0.88 -17.18
N HIS A 579 -7.87 1.30 -16.37
CA HIS A 579 -7.87 2.63 -15.76
C HIS A 579 -6.72 2.82 -14.76
N MET A 580 -6.39 1.79 -13.97
CA MET A 580 -5.25 1.83 -13.05
C MET A 580 -3.91 1.91 -13.80
N ASN A 581 -3.80 1.22 -14.94
CA ASN A 581 -2.62 1.32 -15.82
C ASN A 581 -2.48 2.73 -16.43
N SER A 582 -3.59 3.31 -16.93
CA SER A 582 -3.61 4.69 -17.44
C SER A 582 -3.20 5.71 -16.37
N PHE A 583 -3.70 5.52 -15.14
CA PHE A 583 -3.28 6.34 -14.00
C PHE A 583 -1.78 6.19 -13.72
N GLN A 584 -1.26 4.96 -13.69
CA GLN A 584 0.17 4.70 -13.48
C GLN A 584 1.05 5.29 -14.59
N GLU A 585 0.59 5.28 -15.85
CA GLU A 585 1.31 5.87 -16.98
C GLU A 585 1.36 7.40 -16.86
N ALA A 586 0.24 8.05 -16.53
CA ALA A 586 0.19 9.49 -16.29
C ALA A 586 1.14 9.90 -15.15
N MET A 587 1.19 9.09 -14.09
CA MET A 587 2.09 9.26 -12.95
C MET A 587 3.58 9.18 -13.34
N ASN A 588 3.95 8.17 -14.13
CA ASN A 588 5.33 8.01 -14.62
C ASN A 588 5.75 9.23 -15.46
N ARG A 589 4.85 9.69 -16.34
CA ARG A 589 5.07 10.86 -17.19
C ARG A 589 5.25 12.16 -16.39
N ILE A 590 4.51 12.32 -15.28
CA ILE A 590 4.71 13.44 -14.35
C ILE A 590 6.11 13.38 -13.75
N GLY A 591 6.56 12.20 -13.27
CA GLY A 591 7.88 12.03 -12.68
C GLY A 591 9.02 12.38 -13.64
N GLU A 592 8.94 11.90 -14.88
CA GLU A 592 9.93 12.18 -15.93
C GLU A 592 9.98 13.66 -16.31
N LEU A 593 8.82 14.29 -16.49
CA LEU A 593 8.73 15.72 -16.82
C LEU A 593 9.16 16.61 -15.64
N GLU A 594 8.92 16.18 -14.40
CA GLU A 594 9.42 16.87 -13.20
C GLU A 594 10.94 16.83 -13.16
N GLU A 595 11.55 15.66 -13.35
CA GLU A 595 13.02 15.50 -13.37
C GLU A 595 13.64 16.35 -14.48
N LYS A 596 13.07 16.29 -15.70
CA LYS A 596 13.49 17.13 -16.82
C LYS A 596 13.41 18.63 -16.50
N SER A 597 12.27 19.09 -15.97
CA SER A 597 12.07 20.51 -15.61
C SER A 597 13.05 20.97 -14.53
N VAL A 598 13.38 20.11 -13.56
CA VAL A 598 14.36 20.41 -12.51
C VAL A 598 15.78 20.45 -13.07
N GLU A 599 16.14 19.58 -14.01
CA GLU A 599 17.45 19.60 -14.65
C GLU A 599 17.64 20.85 -15.50
N GLU A 600 16.65 21.22 -16.31
CA GLU A 600 16.66 22.49 -17.08
C GLU A 600 16.79 23.71 -16.14
N LEU A 601 16.11 23.70 -14.98
CA LEU A 601 16.28 24.75 -13.97
C LEU A 601 17.70 24.76 -13.38
N ARG A 602 18.30 23.59 -13.13
CA ARG A 602 19.70 23.51 -12.66
C ARG A 602 20.66 24.07 -13.68
N GLU A 603 20.48 23.76 -14.96
CA GLU A 603 21.30 24.31 -16.04
C GLU A 603 21.20 25.84 -16.09
N ILE A 604 20.00 26.41 -15.93
CA ILE A 604 19.82 27.87 -15.84
C ILE A 604 20.60 28.44 -14.64
N VAL A 605 20.50 27.81 -13.47
CA VAL A 605 21.17 28.29 -12.26
C VAL A 605 22.70 28.16 -12.35
N GLN A 606 23.21 27.07 -12.92
CA GLN A 606 24.64 26.86 -13.10
C GLN A 606 25.24 27.80 -14.15
N ASN A 607 24.46 28.12 -15.18
CA ASN A 607 24.82 29.04 -16.24
C ASN A 607 24.15 30.40 -16.05
N LEU A 608 23.95 30.87 -14.81
CA LEU A 608 23.39 32.20 -14.59
C LEU A 608 24.35 33.23 -15.22
N PRO A 609 23.86 34.10 -16.13
CA PRO A 609 24.67 35.15 -16.70
C PRO A 609 25.19 36.05 -15.59
N ASP A 610 26.50 36.28 -15.58
CA ASP A 610 27.07 37.35 -14.78
C ASP A 610 26.77 38.68 -15.46
N TRP A 611 25.67 39.32 -15.04
CA TRP A 611 25.28 40.64 -15.51
C TRP A 611 26.19 41.74 -14.95
N SER A 612 27.05 41.43 -13.98
CA SER A 612 27.92 42.40 -13.31
C SER A 612 28.88 43.05 -14.31
N ASP A 613 29.41 42.29 -15.26
CA ASP A 613 30.26 42.80 -16.35
C ASP A 613 29.55 43.91 -17.16
N LEU A 614 28.25 43.74 -17.45
CA LEU A 614 27.48 44.72 -18.21
C LEU A 614 27.20 45.97 -17.40
N LEU A 615 26.95 45.83 -16.10
CA LEU A 615 26.80 46.96 -15.18
C LEU A 615 28.11 47.73 -15.01
N GLU A 616 29.24 47.03 -14.83
CA GLU A 616 30.56 47.64 -14.68
C GLU A 616 30.98 48.41 -15.94
N MET A 617 30.62 47.92 -17.13
CA MET A 617 30.84 48.65 -18.39
C MET A 617 30.16 50.03 -18.38
N THR A 618 28.96 50.16 -17.79
CA THR A 618 28.24 51.45 -17.74
C THR A 618 28.85 52.48 -16.80
N GLU A 619 29.75 52.06 -15.90
CA GLU A 619 30.43 52.92 -14.93
C GLU A 619 31.78 53.45 -15.44
N GLN A 620 32.26 52.96 -16.58
CA GLN A 620 33.53 53.39 -17.17
C GLN A 620 33.40 54.75 -17.89
N PRO A 621 34.40 55.64 -17.78
CA PRO A 621 34.38 56.95 -18.44
C PRO A 621 34.42 56.86 -19.98
N ASP A 622 35.00 55.79 -20.52
CA ASP A 622 35.08 55.51 -21.97
C ASP A 622 34.01 54.50 -22.42
N TYR A 623 32.76 54.69 -21.96
CA TYR A 623 31.65 53.77 -22.21
C TYR A 623 31.32 53.62 -23.71
N ASP A 624 31.48 52.40 -24.22
CA ASP A 624 31.12 52.01 -25.58
C ASP A 624 29.72 51.37 -25.61
N LEU A 625 28.74 52.16 -26.08
CA LEU A 625 27.34 51.74 -26.18
C LEU A 625 27.13 50.60 -27.17
N GLU A 626 27.87 50.56 -28.28
CA GLU A 626 27.69 49.53 -29.33
C GLU A 626 28.20 48.18 -28.84
N LYS A 627 29.32 48.19 -28.11
CA LYS A 627 29.86 47.01 -27.42
C LYS A 627 28.95 46.52 -26.29
N TYR A 628 28.36 47.43 -25.52
CA TYR A 628 27.36 47.08 -24.49
C TYR A 628 26.14 46.39 -25.12
N VAL A 629 25.53 47.00 -26.15
CA VAL A 629 24.34 46.44 -26.83
C VAL A 629 24.65 45.07 -27.42
N SER A 630 25.76 44.93 -28.15
CA SER A 630 26.16 43.65 -28.75
C SER A 630 26.34 42.54 -27.71
N ARG A 631 26.92 42.88 -26.55
CA ARG A 631 27.18 41.91 -25.48
C ARG A 631 25.92 41.58 -24.69
N ALA A 632 25.04 42.56 -24.44
CA ALA A 632 23.73 42.35 -23.85
C ALA A 632 22.83 41.47 -24.74
N GLU A 633 22.78 41.72 -26.05
CA GLU A 633 22.03 40.89 -27.01
C GLU A 633 22.57 39.45 -27.05
N SER A 634 23.89 39.28 -27.03
CA SER A 634 24.51 37.95 -26.98
C SER A 634 24.11 37.18 -25.73
N LEU A 635 24.17 37.80 -24.54
CA LEU A 635 23.78 37.18 -23.27
C LEU A 635 22.26 36.86 -23.25
N ILE A 636 21.41 37.80 -23.65
CA ILE A 636 19.95 37.57 -23.72
C ILE A 636 19.64 36.41 -24.67
N LYS A 637 20.28 36.37 -25.84
CA LYS A 637 20.08 35.30 -26.82
C LYS A 637 20.52 33.95 -26.27
N GLN A 638 21.67 33.91 -25.59
CA GLN A 638 22.20 32.69 -24.97
C GLN A 638 21.29 32.17 -23.85
N HIS A 639 20.69 33.05 -23.04
CA HIS A 639 19.84 32.63 -21.92
C HIS A 639 18.36 32.42 -22.29
N SER A 640 17.89 33.03 -23.38
CA SER A 640 16.51 32.84 -23.83
C SER A 640 16.22 31.38 -24.22
N SER A 641 17.18 30.67 -24.81
CA SER A 641 17.01 29.25 -25.17
C SER A 641 16.76 28.36 -23.95
N PHE A 642 17.50 28.55 -22.85
CA PHE A 642 17.30 27.80 -21.61
C PHE A 642 15.95 28.12 -20.95
N LEU A 643 15.54 29.38 -20.94
CA LEU A 643 14.24 29.80 -20.39
C LEU A 643 13.06 29.26 -21.22
N ILE A 644 13.20 29.22 -22.55
CA ILE A 644 12.19 28.62 -23.45
C ILE A 644 12.07 27.12 -23.18
N ALA A 645 13.20 26.40 -23.06
CA ALA A 645 13.19 24.97 -22.73
C ALA A 645 12.45 24.69 -21.41
N LEU A 646 12.76 25.45 -20.35
CA LEU A 646 12.07 25.34 -19.05
C LEU A 646 10.57 25.67 -19.17
N SER A 647 10.21 26.68 -19.96
CA SER A 647 8.81 27.04 -20.22
C SER A 647 8.05 25.88 -20.90
N ASP A 648 8.64 25.24 -21.90
CA ASP A 648 8.02 24.13 -22.61
C ASP A 648 7.88 22.88 -21.74
N SER A 649 8.90 22.57 -20.94
CA SER A 649 8.85 21.44 -20.00
C SER A 649 7.83 21.68 -18.87
N THR A 650 7.77 22.89 -18.31
CA THR A 650 6.76 23.21 -17.28
C THR A 650 5.33 23.22 -17.84
N ARG A 651 5.13 23.63 -19.11
CA ARG A 651 3.84 23.50 -19.79
C ARG A 651 3.44 22.03 -19.99
N SER A 652 4.39 21.20 -20.42
CA SER A 652 4.18 19.76 -20.58
C SER A 652 3.86 19.09 -19.24
N LEU A 653 4.57 19.46 -18.17
CA LEU A 653 4.32 18.99 -16.81
C LEU A 653 2.90 19.37 -16.36
N ARG A 654 2.45 20.60 -16.61
CA ARG A 654 1.08 21.04 -16.29
C ARG A 654 0.02 20.20 -17.00
N LEU A 655 0.21 19.89 -18.29
CA LEU A 655 -0.71 19.03 -19.04
C LEU A 655 -0.76 17.62 -18.45
N ALA A 656 0.40 17.03 -18.12
CA ALA A 656 0.47 15.72 -17.49
C ALA A 656 -0.24 15.70 -16.12
N MET A 657 -0.09 16.77 -15.31
CA MET A 657 -0.82 16.92 -14.04
C MET A 657 -2.34 16.94 -14.25
N GLN A 658 -2.84 17.61 -15.29
CA GLN A 658 -4.28 17.65 -15.60
C GLN A 658 -4.81 16.28 -16.05
N MET A 659 -4.04 15.53 -16.85
CA MET A 659 -4.43 14.18 -17.28
C MET A 659 -4.53 13.21 -16.10
N GLU A 660 -3.59 13.29 -15.15
CA GLU A 660 -3.64 12.48 -13.92
C GLU A 660 -4.90 12.78 -13.08
N GLU A 661 -5.27 14.05 -12.94
CA GLU A 661 -6.48 14.43 -12.21
C GLU A 661 -7.75 13.91 -12.89
N GLN A 662 -7.81 13.94 -14.22
CA GLN A 662 -8.90 13.33 -14.99
C GLN A 662 -8.95 11.80 -14.80
N ALA A 663 -7.81 11.11 -14.89
CA ALA A 663 -7.73 9.66 -14.66
C ALA A 663 -8.17 9.29 -13.23
N SER A 664 -7.80 10.10 -12.24
CA SER A 664 -8.24 9.90 -10.85
C SER A 664 -9.75 10.05 -10.68
N GLN A 665 -10.38 11.02 -11.33
CA GLN A 665 -11.82 11.22 -11.24
C GLN A 665 -12.59 10.04 -11.82
N GLN A 666 -12.09 9.45 -12.92
CA GLN A 666 -12.66 8.25 -13.53
C GLN A 666 -12.61 7.03 -12.60
N ILE A 667 -11.52 6.88 -11.83
CA ILE A 667 -11.39 5.82 -10.81
C ILE A 667 -12.39 6.04 -9.65
N SER A 668 -12.62 7.30 -9.25
CA SER A 668 -13.51 7.62 -8.13
C SER A 668 -15.01 7.52 -8.47
N GLN A 669 -15.42 7.76 -9.71
CA GLN A 669 -16.84 7.82 -10.11
C GLN A 669 -17.52 6.46 -10.25
N LYS A 670 -16.77 5.36 -10.40
CA LYS A 670 -17.32 3.99 -10.54
C LYS A 670 -17.46 3.23 -9.21
N ARG A 671 -17.41 3.90 -8.05
CA ARG A 671 -17.73 3.26 -6.76
C ARG A 671 -19.19 2.79 -6.77
N PRO A 672 -19.50 1.50 -6.54
CA PRO A 672 -20.83 1.16 -6.04
C PRO A 672 -20.96 1.78 -4.65
N ASN A 673 -22.01 2.57 -4.42
CA ASN A 673 -22.44 2.91 -3.07
C ASN A 673 -22.68 1.58 -2.34
N LYS A 674 -21.80 1.24 -1.39
CA LYS A 674 -22.01 0.13 -0.47
C LYS A 674 -22.99 0.51 0.63
#